data_AF-A0A158F8Q9-F1
#
_entry.id   AF-A0A158F8Q9-F1
#
_cell.length_a   1.000
_cell.length_b   1.000
_cell.length_c   1.000
_cell.angle_alpha   90.00
_cell.angle_beta   90.00
_cell.angle_gamma   90.00
#
_symmetry.space_group_name_H-M   'P 1'
#
loop_
_entity.id
_entity.type
_entity.pdbx_description
1 polymer ?
#
loop_
_entity_poly.entity_id
_entity_poly.type
_entity_poly.pdbx_seq_one_letter_code
_entity_poly.pdbx_strand_id
1 'polypeptide(L)'
;MSLLRNRRRKIDAAVVSEPTQDINYEIIRDSKYFDSAWYKLANPDVANSCDDPIAHYLEYGWKEGRAPSPNFDGKWYLEHYPDVAESGANPLVHFLCHGMQEGRFPLSELAFDVTIESKETDDTRESELQEDFETVDQSGMFDPTYYASTNPDVPSSGGEPLWHYIRDGWREGRRPSVFFDSAWYLREYTDVAKAEVNPLVHFIREGQPEGRSPHALFDINWYVQKSELKGFADQATYQRYLKVDLAKGVPPIPELAHIYSCSTKQGDAFIDFYAQFVLTSNDWLERVGRRKFVILLALFSPFATVSESVAAQGLDILDKLLYVLREGMFADLDIGPLFDCAFYREACRQRGKELSVGCSALLDFLIDGFDQRIVPTKAFDEAWYCITNRDIDENFIWPYEHFVRWGIFEGRKAKATFDIVLAPQFSTKEQDVDRNLYRWKAFFAANSVSSDDQFASYFFYKRKIDHILSATITAEIARRLVKIEPAIGDIADIKEVLVPPLFDYRETARKALRERIGAKHYETIICVPWIRTGGADLVSCQLSEAILKIARQKSILILRTDQPHFERPDWVPVGVDVADVSDVFSTVEPIHSQLLLYGLLLGLAPQRVINVNSRLCWDTFVRFGARLNNAINLYSYLFCWDRTPTGALVGYPSEYFPETAHLLAATFTDTVYLREQLREIYNLPDTVASKVVPLFSPSRGIRPDVVAAEQSALRHRGRERARVLWAGRLDRQKRFDLVQDIAHQMPDVDFICWGKSLLDAGPDLTHSPQNLLLHDSFRTYDELPLNDSDLWLFTSEWEGMPTILIELGLQGISIVASSVGGVPELIDNETGWPVEDFSNVQAYVDAIREALGNPAERIQRAKRLQDRASNRHSMDSYVTQLKDIFDRERLK
;
A
#
# COMPACT_ATOMS: atom_id res chain seq x y z
N MET A 1 -17.16 -31.52 33.63
CA MET A 1 -17.72 -30.88 34.85
C MET A 1 -18.66 -31.83 35.62
N SER A 2 -18.15 -32.93 36.20
CA SER A 2 -18.90 -33.72 37.21
C SER A 2 -18.01 -34.69 38.03
N LEU A 3 -16.83 -35.08 37.55
CA LEU A 3 -15.98 -36.07 38.25
C LEU A 3 -14.84 -35.52 39.13
N LEU A 4 -14.61 -34.19 39.16
CA LEU A 4 -13.45 -33.60 39.85
C LEU A 4 -13.77 -32.92 41.19
N ARG A 5 -15.03 -32.92 41.64
CA ARG A 5 -15.42 -32.29 42.93
C ARG A 5 -15.33 -33.20 44.16
N ASN A 6 -15.11 -34.51 44.01
CA ASN A 6 -15.17 -35.47 45.14
C ASN A 6 -13.83 -36.00 45.66
N ARG A 7 -12.67 -35.57 45.15
CA ARG A 7 -11.36 -35.95 45.73
C ARG A 7 -10.75 -34.91 46.69
N ARG A 8 -11.31 -33.70 46.77
CA ARG A 8 -10.88 -32.61 47.69
C ARG A 8 -11.31 -32.79 49.15
N ARG A 9 -11.77 -33.97 49.57
CA ARG A 9 -12.32 -34.22 50.92
C ARG A 9 -11.65 -35.35 51.70
N LYS A 10 -10.43 -35.77 51.32
CA LYS A 10 -9.72 -36.85 52.00
C LYS A 10 -8.23 -36.60 52.32
N ILE A 11 -7.74 -35.37 52.24
CA ILE A 11 -6.38 -35.02 52.70
C ILE A 11 -6.42 -33.75 53.57
N ASP A 12 -7.47 -33.59 54.39
CA ASP A 12 -7.48 -32.68 55.54
C ASP A 12 -7.56 -33.48 56.86
N ALA A 13 -7.18 -34.76 56.82
CA ALA A 13 -7.21 -35.63 57.99
C ALA A 13 -6.06 -36.64 57.95
N ALA A 14 -4.83 -36.15 58.12
CA ALA A 14 -3.69 -36.93 58.61
C ALA A 14 -2.67 -35.98 59.22
N VAL A 15 -2.90 -35.63 60.48
CA VAL A 15 -1.90 -35.06 61.38
C VAL A 15 -0.86 -36.15 61.65
N VAL A 16 0.42 -35.82 61.37
CA VAL A 16 1.64 -36.45 61.93
C VAL A 16 1.81 -37.95 61.63
N SER A 17 2.31 -38.27 60.45
CA SER A 17 3.20 -39.42 60.20
C SER A 17 3.90 -39.24 58.85
N GLU A 18 5.21 -39.47 58.77
CA GLU A 18 5.99 -39.34 57.53
C GLU A 18 5.33 -40.06 56.34
N PRO A 19 5.39 -39.50 55.12
CA PRO A 19 4.84 -40.13 53.92
C PRO A 19 5.47 -41.51 53.68
N THR A 20 4.62 -42.49 53.37
CA THR A 20 5.03 -43.87 53.07
C THR A 20 5.99 -43.92 51.88
N GLN A 21 6.92 -44.86 51.88
CA GLN A 21 8.02 -44.97 50.90
C GLN A 21 7.56 -44.92 49.43
N ASP A 22 6.37 -45.45 49.12
CA ASP A 22 5.75 -45.40 47.78
C ASP A 22 5.39 -43.98 47.30
N ILE A 23 4.94 -43.10 48.20
CA ILE A 23 4.59 -41.70 47.86
C ILE A 23 5.86 -40.88 47.61
N ASN A 24 6.91 -41.12 48.40
CA ASN A 24 8.19 -40.45 48.22
C ASN A 24 8.84 -40.85 46.89
N TYR A 25 8.67 -42.11 46.48
CA TYR A 25 9.12 -42.59 45.19
C TYR A 25 8.43 -41.85 44.03
N GLU A 26 7.10 -41.76 44.05
CA GLU A 26 6.35 -41.06 42.99
C GLU A 26 6.71 -39.57 42.92
N ILE A 27 6.82 -38.90 44.07
CA ILE A 27 7.15 -37.47 44.13
C ILE A 27 8.56 -37.20 43.58
N ILE A 28 9.54 -38.06 43.88
CA ILE A 28 10.89 -37.92 43.34
C ILE A 28 10.91 -38.24 41.84
N ARG A 29 10.27 -39.34 41.41
CA ARG A 29 10.21 -39.78 40.00
C ARG A 29 9.64 -38.70 39.09
N ASP A 30 8.58 -38.05 39.53
CA ASP A 30 7.89 -37.04 38.74
C ASP A 30 8.50 -35.63 38.92
N SER A 31 9.62 -35.52 39.66
CA SER A 31 10.36 -34.27 39.86
C SER A 31 11.57 -34.15 38.93
N LYS A 32 11.87 -32.91 38.51
CA LYS A 32 13.09 -32.57 37.77
C LYS A 32 14.38 -32.58 38.61
N TYR A 33 14.28 -32.84 39.91
CA TYR A 33 15.40 -32.73 40.88
C TYR A 33 16.05 -34.08 41.18
N PHE A 34 15.58 -35.16 40.54
CA PHE A 34 16.25 -36.45 40.49
C PHE A 34 16.46 -36.88 39.04
N ASP A 35 17.71 -37.07 38.64
CA ASP A 35 18.06 -37.52 37.29
C ASP A 35 18.62 -38.94 37.38
N SER A 36 17.83 -39.92 36.90
CA SER A 36 18.19 -41.33 36.97
C SER A 36 19.44 -41.69 36.14
N ALA A 37 19.64 -41.03 35.00
CA ALA A 37 20.79 -41.30 34.14
C ALA A 37 22.06 -40.69 34.74
N TRP A 38 21.97 -39.44 35.22
CA TRP A 38 23.08 -38.77 35.88
C TRP A 38 23.44 -39.44 37.21
N TYR A 39 22.45 -39.84 38.01
CA TYR A 39 22.69 -40.49 39.30
C TYR A 39 23.45 -41.81 39.14
N LYS A 40 23.13 -42.62 38.12
CA LYS A 40 23.90 -43.83 37.79
C LYS A 40 25.30 -43.51 37.28
N LEU A 41 25.47 -42.45 36.48
CA LEU A 41 26.76 -42.02 35.97
C LEU A 41 27.70 -41.53 37.08
N ALA A 42 27.18 -40.74 38.02
CA ALA A 42 27.91 -40.22 39.17
C ALA A 42 28.20 -41.29 40.24
N ASN A 43 27.44 -42.39 40.23
CA ASN A 43 27.55 -43.50 41.18
C ASN A 43 27.69 -44.85 40.44
N PRO A 44 28.89 -45.16 39.90
CA PRO A 44 29.11 -46.36 39.08
C PRO A 44 28.85 -47.69 39.79
N ASP A 45 28.92 -47.70 41.12
CA ASP A 45 28.55 -48.84 41.97
C ASP A 45 27.06 -49.16 41.87
N VAL A 46 26.20 -48.13 41.88
CA VAL A 46 24.75 -48.24 41.73
C VAL A 46 24.37 -48.66 40.31
N ALA A 47 25.11 -48.18 39.29
CA ALA A 47 24.86 -48.49 37.89
C ALA A 47 24.99 -49.99 37.56
N ASN A 48 25.80 -50.74 38.31
CA ASN A 48 26.08 -52.16 38.06
C ASN A 48 25.31 -53.12 38.97
N SER A 49 24.67 -52.65 40.05
CA SER A 49 24.03 -53.50 41.06
C SER A 49 22.58 -53.16 41.39
N CYS A 50 22.01 -52.08 40.85
CA CYS A 50 20.62 -51.68 41.11
C CYS A 50 19.89 -51.26 39.82
N ASP A 51 18.76 -51.91 39.53
CA ASP A 51 17.95 -51.57 38.36
C ASP A 51 17.26 -50.20 38.52
N ASP A 52 16.93 -49.82 39.77
CA ASP A 52 16.16 -48.63 40.09
C ASP A 52 16.94 -47.60 40.96
N PRO A 53 17.43 -46.51 40.35
CA PRO A 53 18.23 -45.50 41.05
C PRO A 53 17.41 -44.63 42.02
N ILE A 54 16.10 -44.46 41.82
CA ILE A 54 15.25 -43.69 42.74
C ILE A 54 15.03 -44.48 44.03
N ALA A 55 14.76 -45.79 43.91
CA ALA A 55 14.65 -46.68 45.05
C ALA A 55 15.97 -46.70 45.85
N HIS A 56 17.11 -46.83 45.14
CA HIS A 56 18.42 -46.78 45.77
C HIS A 56 18.66 -45.45 46.51
N TYR A 57 18.33 -44.33 45.87
CA TYR A 57 18.52 -43.02 46.48
C TYR A 57 17.71 -42.87 47.75
N LEU A 58 16.43 -43.26 47.75
CA LEU A 58 15.52 -43.18 48.89
C LEU A 58 15.95 -44.05 50.08
N GLU A 59 16.50 -45.23 49.82
CA GLU A 59 16.86 -46.18 50.86
C GLU A 59 18.26 -45.91 51.45
N TYR A 60 19.23 -45.60 50.58
CA TYR A 60 20.66 -45.47 50.91
C TYR A 60 21.27 -44.14 50.48
N GLY A 61 21.02 -43.72 49.24
CA GLY A 61 21.80 -42.66 48.59
C GLY A 61 21.79 -41.30 49.30
N TRP A 62 20.64 -40.85 49.79
CA TRP A 62 20.55 -39.56 50.50
C TRP A 62 21.25 -39.60 51.87
N LYS A 63 21.25 -40.76 52.55
CA LYS A 63 21.94 -40.94 53.85
C LYS A 63 23.45 -40.99 53.69
N GLU A 64 23.92 -41.48 52.54
CA GLU A 64 25.32 -41.46 52.15
C GLU A 64 25.78 -40.08 51.62
N GLY A 65 24.87 -39.11 51.55
CA GLY A 65 25.15 -37.76 51.07
C GLY A 65 25.37 -37.68 49.56
N ARG A 66 24.89 -38.65 48.79
CA ARG A 66 24.99 -38.63 47.31
C ARG A 66 24.01 -37.62 46.74
N ALA A 67 24.45 -36.78 45.81
CA ALA A 67 23.55 -35.85 45.14
C ALA A 67 22.60 -36.61 44.18
N PRO A 68 21.29 -36.35 44.20
CA PRO A 68 20.30 -36.97 43.31
C PRO A 68 20.34 -36.44 41.87
N SER A 69 20.82 -35.22 41.68
CA SER A 69 21.00 -34.57 40.38
C SER A 69 22.00 -33.41 40.51
N PRO A 70 22.48 -32.82 39.40
CA PRO A 70 23.25 -31.58 39.43
C PRO A 70 22.48 -30.39 40.03
N ASN A 71 21.14 -30.48 40.04
CA ASN A 71 20.23 -29.39 40.41
C ASN A 71 19.74 -29.49 41.86
N PHE A 72 20.27 -30.44 42.63
CA PHE A 72 19.96 -30.56 44.06
C PHE A 72 21.14 -31.22 44.79
N ASP A 73 21.73 -30.50 45.76
CA ASP A 73 22.80 -31.04 46.61
C ASP A 73 22.24 -31.31 48.01
N GLY A 74 21.88 -32.58 48.25
CA GLY A 74 21.31 -32.99 49.52
C GLY A 74 22.25 -32.83 50.71
N LYS A 75 23.58 -32.89 50.50
CA LYS A 75 24.55 -32.71 51.58
C LYS A 75 24.63 -31.25 51.97
N TRP A 76 24.79 -30.36 50.98
CA TRP A 76 24.75 -28.92 51.21
C TRP A 76 23.42 -28.50 51.85
N TYR A 77 22.30 -29.03 51.37
CA TYR A 77 20.96 -28.73 51.88
C TYR A 77 20.83 -29.04 53.38
N LEU A 78 21.34 -30.18 53.86
CA LEU A 78 21.31 -30.54 55.27
C LEU A 78 22.32 -29.74 56.12
N GLU A 79 23.49 -29.41 55.56
CA GLU A 79 24.48 -28.55 56.23
C GLU A 79 23.97 -27.11 56.40
N HIS A 80 23.20 -26.63 55.42
CA HIS A 80 22.68 -25.26 55.39
C HIS A 80 21.34 -25.09 56.14
N TYR A 81 20.55 -26.17 56.27
CA TYR A 81 19.28 -26.19 57.00
C TYR A 81 19.32 -27.19 58.17
N PRO A 82 19.90 -26.80 59.33
CA PRO A 82 20.10 -27.70 60.48
C PRO A 82 18.80 -28.28 61.06
N ASP A 83 17.68 -27.57 60.94
CA ASP A 83 16.37 -28.02 61.39
C ASP A 83 15.88 -29.25 60.60
N VAL A 84 16.18 -29.29 59.30
CA VAL A 84 15.89 -30.46 58.45
C VAL A 84 16.85 -31.61 58.80
N ALA A 85 18.13 -31.31 59.03
CA ALA A 85 19.11 -32.32 59.45
C ALA A 85 18.76 -32.96 60.81
N GLU A 86 18.34 -32.18 61.80
CA GLU A 86 17.91 -32.66 63.12
C GLU A 86 16.62 -33.48 63.06
N SER A 87 15.73 -33.18 62.10
CA SER A 87 14.49 -33.95 61.88
C SER A 87 14.74 -35.35 61.32
N GLY A 88 15.91 -35.59 60.71
CA GLY A 88 16.24 -36.85 60.05
C GLY A 88 15.48 -37.10 58.74
N ALA A 89 14.79 -36.10 58.19
CA ALA A 89 14.03 -36.22 56.94
C ALA A 89 14.94 -36.31 55.70
N ASN A 90 14.48 -37.00 54.65
CA ASN A 90 15.17 -37.00 53.37
C ASN A 90 15.19 -35.58 52.78
N PRO A 91 16.36 -35.02 52.45
CA PRO A 91 16.48 -33.60 52.07
C PRO A 91 15.72 -33.27 50.78
N LEU A 92 15.74 -34.16 49.79
CA LEU A 92 15.05 -33.93 48.52
C LEU A 92 13.53 -34.02 48.71
N VAL A 93 13.04 -35.01 49.46
CA VAL A 93 11.60 -35.14 49.75
C VAL A 93 11.11 -33.94 50.56
N HIS A 94 11.85 -33.54 51.60
CA HIS A 94 11.52 -32.37 52.40
C HIS A 94 11.47 -31.11 51.53
N PHE A 95 12.47 -30.94 50.65
CA PHE A 95 12.50 -29.80 49.73
C PHE A 95 11.27 -29.77 48.81
N LEU A 96 10.91 -30.89 48.20
CA LEU A 96 9.78 -30.99 47.27
C LEU A 96 8.42 -30.80 47.97
N CYS A 97 8.28 -31.27 49.21
CA CYS A 97 7.01 -31.16 49.94
C CYS A 97 6.84 -29.83 50.68
N HIS A 98 7.93 -29.26 51.19
CA HIS A 98 7.89 -28.10 52.10
C HIS A 98 8.91 -27.02 51.73
N GLY A 99 10.16 -27.40 51.45
CA GLY A 99 11.26 -26.44 51.24
C GLY A 99 11.02 -25.44 50.11
N MET A 100 10.37 -25.86 49.01
CA MET A 100 10.02 -24.95 47.91
C MET A 100 9.01 -23.86 48.31
N GLN A 101 8.02 -24.20 49.14
CA GLN A 101 7.04 -23.22 49.64
C GLN A 101 7.63 -22.35 50.75
N GLU A 102 8.57 -22.89 51.50
CA GLU A 102 9.30 -22.18 52.54
C GLU A 102 10.44 -21.30 51.99
N GLY A 103 10.66 -21.30 50.66
CA GLY A 103 11.68 -20.48 50.00
C GLY A 103 13.11 -20.95 50.25
N ARG A 104 13.32 -22.23 50.57
CA ARG A 104 14.64 -22.83 50.77
C ARG A 104 15.31 -23.10 49.43
N PHE A 105 16.63 -23.11 49.38
CA PHE A 105 17.40 -23.31 48.15
C PHE A 105 17.86 -24.77 48.02
N PRO A 106 17.81 -25.36 46.81
CA PRO A 106 18.18 -26.76 46.58
C PRO A 106 19.69 -27.04 46.52
N LEU A 107 20.51 -25.99 46.34
CA LEU A 107 21.98 -26.03 46.34
C LEU A 107 22.55 -24.62 46.59
N SER A 108 23.86 -24.51 46.75
CA SER A 108 24.60 -23.25 46.96
C SER A 108 24.44 -22.25 45.80
N GLU A 109 24.04 -21.00 46.09
CA GLU A 109 23.96 -19.88 45.11
C GLU A 109 25.27 -19.63 44.33
N LEU A 110 26.44 -19.95 44.92
CA LEU A 110 27.76 -19.74 44.29
C LEU A 110 28.07 -20.65 43.09
N ALA A 111 27.23 -21.62 42.74
CA ALA A 111 27.46 -22.52 41.60
C ALA A 111 26.91 -21.99 40.26
N PHE A 112 26.20 -20.85 40.26
CA PHE A 112 25.61 -20.26 39.05
C PHE A 112 26.52 -19.25 38.31
N ASP A 113 27.76 -19.08 38.75
CA ASP A 113 28.62 -17.99 38.28
C ASP A 113 29.69 -18.48 37.29
N VAL A 114 29.36 -18.48 35.99
CA VAL A 114 30.37 -18.43 34.91
C VAL A 114 30.49 -16.98 34.45
N THR A 115 31.47 -16.30 35.05
CA THR A 115 32.21 -15.10 34.60
C THR A 115 31.61 -14.31 33.44
N ILE A 116 30.98 -13.16 33.77
CA ILE A 116 31.01 -11.97 32.92
C ILE A 116 31.78 -10.90 33.67
N GLU A 117 32.95 -10.55 33.15
CA GLU A 117 33.68 -9.35 33.55
C GLU A 117 32.83 -8.11 33.27
N SER A 118 32.83 -7.23 34.26
CA SER A 118 32.04 -6.02 34.38
C SER A 118 32.09 -5.09 33.16
N LYS A 119 30.90 -4.82 32.61
CA LYS A 119 30.56 -3.51 32.05
C LYS A 119 29.19 -3.10 32.57
N GLU A 120 29.14 -1.90 33.12
CA GLU A 120 27.94 -1.20 33.59
C GLU A 120 26.73 -1.47 32.67
N THR A 121 25.70 -2.12 33.19
CA THR A 121 24.41 -2.28 32.51
C THR A 121 23.33 -1.48 33.21
N ASP A 122 22.54 -0.84 32.35
CA ASP A 122 21.34 -0.06 32.57
C ASP A 122 20.28 -0.90 33.33
N ASP A 123 19.93 -0.51 34.57
CA ASP A 123 18.96 -1.18 35.47
C ASP A 123 17.57 -1.34 34.82
N THR A 124 17.27 -0.51 33.82
CA THR A 124 16.07 -0.58 32.97
C THR A 124 16.05 -1.79 32.03
N ARG A 125 17.20 -2.21 31.49
CA ARG A 125 17.27 -3.25 30.45
C ARG A 125 17.06 -4.66 31.00
N GLU A 126 17.50 -4.93 32.23
CA GLU A 126 17.24 -6.22 32.88
C GLU A 126 15.76 -6.36 33.26
N SER A 127 15.12 -5.28 33.72
CA SER A 127 13.68 -5.26 33.99
C SER A 127 12.84 -5.49 32.73
N GLU A 128 13.22 -4.90 31.59
CA GLU A 128 12.54 -5.10 30.30
C GLU A 128 12.66 -6.55 29.81
N LEU A 129 13.85 -7.15 29.88
CA LEU A 129 14.07 -8.54 29.46
C LEU A 129 13.29 -9.54 30.33
N GLN A 130 13.14 -9.25 31.62
CA GLN A 130 12.33 -10.06 32.53
C GLN A 130 10.83 -9.98 32.19
N GLU A 131 10.32 -8.81 31.84
CA GLU A 131 8.92 -8.63 31.43
C GLU A 131 8.61 -9.34 30.09
N ASP A 132 9.56 -9.29 29.16
CA ASP A 132 9.50 -10.00 27.88
C ASP A 132 9.50 -11.52 28.09
N PHE A 133 10.35 -12.02 29.00
CA PHE A 133 10.38 -13.43 29.39
C PHE A 133 9.02 -13.90 29.92
N GLU A 134 8.46 -13.17 30.88
CA GLU A 134 7.16 -13.50 31.47
C GLU A 134 6.03 -13.45 30.44
N THR A 135 6.05 -12.47 29.54
CA THR A 135 5.08 -12.35 28.44
C THR A 135 5.10 -13.58 27.55
N VAL A 136 6.28 -14.05 27.17
CA VAL A 136 6.43 -15.21 26.27
C VAL A 136 6.10 -16.51 27.00
N ASP A 137 6.58 -16.71 28.23
CA ASP A 137 6.32 -17.91 29.04
C ASP A 137 4.81 -18.13 29.25
N GLN A 138 4.09 -17.08 29.65
CA GLN A 138 2.66 -17.15 29.94
C GLN A 138 1.80 -17.31 28.67
N SER A 139 2.33 -16.95 27.50
CA SER A 139 1.59 -17.03 26.23
C SER A 139 1.38 -18.46 25.73
N GLY A 140 2.28 -19.39 26.08
CA GLY A 140 2.32 -20.73 25.52
C GLY A 140 2.66 -20.78 24.01
N MET A 141 3.25 -19.72 23.45
CA MET A 141 3.67 -19.65 22.04
C MET A 141 5.13 -20.02 21.79
N PHE A 142 5.90 -20.21 22.87
CA PHE A 142 7.25 -20.75 22.84
C PHE A 142 7.21 -22.25 23.13
N ASP A 143 7.91 -23.05 22.33
CA ASP A 143 8.04 -24.50 22.52
C ASP A 143 9.49 -24.85 22.86
N PRO A 144 9.83 -25.09 24.14
CA PRO A 144 11.19 -25.40 24.56
C PRO A 144 11.77 -26.66 23.91
N THR A 145 10.93 -27.65 23.60
CA THR A 145 11.39 -28.93 23.02
C THR A 145 11.73 -28.74 21.55
N TYR A 146 10.86 -28.03 20.81
CA TYR A 146 11.14 -27.63 19.44
C TYR A 146 12.38 -26.73 19.35
N TYR A 147 12.48 -25.74 20.23
CA TYR A 147 13.59 -24.80 20.21
C TYR A 147 14.93 -25.51 20.46
N ALA A 148 15.01 -26.37 21.48
CA ALA A 148 16.24 -27.12 21.79
C ALA A 148 16.61 -28.14 20.70
N SER A 149 15.63 -28.78 20.06
CA SER A 149 15.90 -29.76 18.99
C SER A 149 16.32 -29.12 17.67
N THR A 150 15.81 -27.93 17.35
CA THR A 150 16.21 -27.17 16.15
C THR A 150 17.44 -26.31 16.36
N ASN A 151 17.82 -26.07 17.62
CA ASN A 151 19.01 -25.29 18.01
C ASN A 151 19.88 -26.08 19.00
N PRO A 152 20.55 -27.18 18.57
CA PRO A 152 21.32 -28.04 19.48
C PRO A 152 22.54 -27.35 20.12
N ASP A 153 22.97 -26.22 19.56
CA ASP A 153 24.04 -25.37 20.10
C ASP A 153 23.68 -24.76 21.45
N VAL A 154 22.41 -24.38 21.66
CA VAL A 154 21.91 -23.76 22.90
C VAL A 154 22.00 -24.70 24.12
N PRO A 155 21.47 -25.95 24.09
CA PRO A 155 21.63 -26.88 25.20
C PRO A 155 23.08 -27.37 25.33
N SER A 156 23.85 -27.44 24.23
CA SER A 156 25.26 -27.85 24.27
C SER A 156 26.14 -26.83 25.00
N SER A 157 25.76 -25.55 24.99
CA SER A 157 26.43 -24.49 25.75
C SER A 157 25.85 -24.27 27.15
N GLY A 158 24.91 -25.11 27.60
CA GLY A 158 24.24 -24.97 28.89
C GLY A 158 23.25 -23.80 28.97
N GLY A 159 22.81 -23.26 27.82
CA GLY A 159 21.85 -22.16 27.77
C GLY A 159 20.41 -22.63 27.98
N GLU A 160 19.62 -21.85 28.71
CA GLU A 160 18.17 -22.08 28.85
C GLU A 160 17.45 -21.60 27.57
N PRO A 161 16.63 -22.45 26.90
CA PRO A 161 16.04 -22.16 25.60
C PRO A 161 15.23 -20.85 25.50
N LEU A 162 14.40 -20.54 26.49
CA LEU A 162 13.55 -19.36 26.46
C LEU A 162 14.39 -18.09 26.68
N TRP A 163 15.30 -18.11 27.67
CA TRP A 163 16.23 -17.01 27.90
C TRP A 163 17.12 -16.73 26.70
N HIS A 164 17.62 -17.78 26.04
CA HIS A 164 18.36 -17.64 24.80
C HIS A 164 17.51 -16.95 23.74
N TYR A 165 16.26 -17.38 23.56
CA TYR A 165 15.37 -16.78 22.58
C TYR A 165 15.10 -15.29 22.86
N ILE A 166 14.79 -14.91 24.10
CA ILE A 166 14.50 -13.52 24.50
C ILE A 166 15.71 -12.60 24.26
N ARG A 167 16.92 -13.06 24.58
CA ARG A 167 18.12 -12.23 24.49
C ARG A 167 18.67 -12.12 23.08
N ASP A 168 18.78 -13.25 22.38
CA ASP A 168 19.63 -13.38 21.19
C ASP A 168 18.92 -14.11 20.05
N GLY A 169 18.17 -15.17 20.36
CA GLY A 169 17.62 -16.06 19.35
C GLY A 169 16.66 -15.41 18.35
N TRP A 170 15.86 -14.43 18.76
CA TRP A 170 14.99 -13.71 17.83
C TRP A 170 15.76 -12.81 16.86
N ARG A 171 16.90 -12.23 17.29
CA ARG A 171 17.79 -11.42 16.43
C ARG A 171 18.50 -12.26 15.40
N GLU A 172 18.79 -13.51 15.76
CA GLU A 172 19.33 -14.53 14.87
C GLU A 172 18.26 -15.12 13.93
N GLY A 173 17.00 -14.69 14.06
CA GLY A 173 15.89 -15.17 13.25
C GLY A 173 15.44 -16.59 13.61
N ARG A 174 15.85 -17.13 14.77
CA ARG A 174 15.46 -18.49 15.22
C ARG A 174 13.97 -18.54 15.52
N ARG A 175 13.32 -19.66 15.18
CA ARG A 175 11.88 -19.84 15.40
C ARG A 175 11.61 -20.31 16.84
N PRO A 176 10.74 -19.63 17.61
CA PRO A 176 10.39 -20.02 18.98
C PRO A 176 9.46 -21.24 19.05
N SER A 177 8.73 -21.54 17.98
CA SER A 177 7.88 -22.73 17.84
C SER A 177 7.60 -23.00 16.36
N VAL A 178 6.92 -24.11 16.05
CA VAL A 178 6.43 -24.42 14.69
C VAL A 178 5.41 -23.37 14.20
N PHE A 179 4.71 -22.70 15.12
CA PHE A 179 3.58 -21.82 14.82
C PHE A 179 3.94 -20.33 14.81
N PHE A 180 5.23 -19.99 14.91
CA PHE A 180 5.69 -18.61 14.82
C PHE A 180 7.05 -18.52 14.13
N ASP A 181 7.18 -17.61 13.16
CA ASP A 181 8.40 -17.44 12.38
C ASP A 181 8.97 -16.03 12.57
N SER A 182 9.98 -15.89 13.43
CA SER A 182 10.60 -14.61 13.77
C SER A 182 11.27 -13.94 12.57
N ALA A 183 11.97 -14.70 11.74
CA ALA A 183 12.64 -14.15 10.57
C ALA A 183 11.63 -13.68 9.52
N TRP A 184 10.56 -14.43 9.29
CA TRP A 184 9.47 -13.99 8.40
C TRP A 184 8.75 -12.77 8.97
N TYR A 185 8.42 -12.76 10.26
CA TYR A 185 7.67 -11.69 10.91
C TYR A 185 8.40 -10.35 10.81
N LEU A 186 9.71 -10.32 11.05
CA LEU A 186 10.52 -9.10 10.93
C LEU A 186 10.70 -8.65 9.47
N ARG A 187 10.74 -9.59 8.51
CA ARG A 187 10.79 -9.24 7.08
C ARG A 187 9.47 -8.65 6.59
N GLU A 188 8.34 -9.19 7.03
CA GLU A 188 7.01 -8.73 6.66
C GLU A 188 6.67 -7.40 7.33
N TYR A 189 6.96 -7.28 8.62
CA TYR A 189 6.63 -6.12 9.46
C TYR A 189 7.87 -5.27 9.73
N THR A 190 8.27 -4.50 8.71
CA THR A 190 9.51 -3.71 8.74
C THR A 190 9.53 -2.62 9.82
N ASP A 191 8.38 -2.18 10.30
CA ASP A 191 8.24 -1.26 11.44
C ASP A 191 8.71 -1.92 12.75
N VAL A 192 8.37 -3.19 12.97
CA VAL A 192 8.85 -3.99 14.12
C VAL A 192 10.35 -4.23 14.03
N ALA A 193 10.84 -4.55 12.83
CA ALA A 193 12.27 -4.72 12.59
C ALA A 193 13.06 -3.44 12.85
N LYS A 194 12.56 -2.28 12.41
CA LYS A 194 13.18 -0.97 12.66
C LYS A 194 13.12 -0.55 14.12
N ALA A 195 12.07 -0.95 14.84
CA ALA A 195 11.92 -0.70 16.26
C ALA A 195 12.82 -1.60 17.11
N GLU A 196 13.46 -2.62 16.52
CA GLU A 196 14.31 -3.60 17.20
C GLU A 196 13.62 -4.29 18.39
N VAL A 197 12.30 -4.52 18.26
CA VAL A 197 11.48 -5.19 19.28
C VAL A 197 11.43 -6.69 19.02
N ASN A 198 11.41 -7.51 20.08
CA ASN A 198 11.24 -8.95 19.97
C ASN A 198 9.93 -9.27 19.21
N PRO A 199 9.98 -9.98 18.07
CA PRO A 199 8.82 -10.18 17.20
C PRO A 199 7.72 -11.00 17.84
N LEU A 200 8.06 -11.97 18.70
CA LEU A 200 7.06 -12.79 19.39
C LEU A 200 6.37 -11.98 20.49
N VAL A 201 7.13 -11.19 21.25
CA VAL A 201 6.58 -10.27 22.26
C VAL A 201 5.63 -9.27 21.61
N HIS A 202 6.08 -8.61 20.53
CA HIS A 202 5.26 -7.69 19.76
C HIS A 202 3.97 -8.36 19.26
N PHE A 203 4.07 -9.56 18.69
CA PHE A 203 2.88 -10.30 18.22
C PHE A 203 1.88 -10.59 19.34
N ILE A 204 2.36 -10.97 20.53
CA ILE A 204 1.52 -11.26 21.69
C ILE A 204 0.80 -10.00 22.18
N ARG A 205 1.51 -8.87 22.26
CA ARG A 205 1.02 -7.61 22.84
C ARG A 205 0.17 -6.79 21.86
N GLU A 206 0.64 -6.65 20.62
CA GLU A 206 0.15 -5.64 19.66
C GLU A 206 -0.20 -6.26 18.30
N GLY A 207 0.56 -7.24 17.82
CA GLY A 207 0.38 -7.76 16.46
C GLY A 207 -0.96 -8.45 16.20
N GLN A 208 -1.51 -9.19 17.17
CA GLN A 208 -2.82 -9.84 17.03
C GLN A 208 -3.99 -8.86 16.85
N PRO A 209 -4.19 -7.85 17.72
CA PRO A 209 -5.26 -6.87 17.53
C PRO A 209 -5.07 -6.00 16.28
N GLU A 210 -3.83 -5.82 15.83
CA GLU A 210 -3.52 -5.12 14.57
C GLU A 210 -3.77 -5.95 13.30
N GLY A 211 -4.16 -7.23 13.44
CA GLY A 211 -4.39 -8.10 12.29
C GLY A 211 -3.10 -8.52 11.57
N ARG A 212 -1.99 -8.65 12.32
CA ARG A 212 -0.72 -9.21 11.83
C ARG A 212 -0.72 -10.74 11.95
N SER A 213 -0.19 -11.43 10.94
CA SER A 213 -0.06 -12.89 10.95
C SER A 213 1.26 -13.31 11.63
N PRO A 214 1.34 -14.49 12.27
CA PRO A 214 2.55 -14.98 12.94
C PRO A 214 3.55 -15.68 12.01
N HIS A 215 3.10 -16.11 10.83
CA HIS A 215 3.91 -16.71 9.76
C HIS A 215 3.11 -16.70 8.44
N ALA A 216 3.76 -17.03 7.32
CA ALA A 216 3.18 -16.97 5.98
C ALA A 216 1.99 -17.92 5.72
N LEU A 217 1.81 -18.95 6.55
CA LEU A 217 0.81 -20.01 6.36
C LEU A 217 -0.40 -19.85 7.30
N PHE A 218 -0.62 -18.65 7.82
CA PHE A 218 -1.83 -18.26 8.53
C PHE A 218 -2.31 -16.89 8.07
N ASP A 219 -3.61 -16.72 7.82
CA ASP A 219 -4.22 -15.43 7.48
C ASP A 219 -5.22 -15.02 8.57
N ILE A 220 -4.77 -14.10 9.44
CA ILE A 220 -5.57 -13.62 10.56
C ILE A 220 -6.79 -12.81 10.10
N ASN A 221 -6.65 -12.02 9.04
CA ASN A 221 -7.72 -11.15 8.55
C ASN A 221 -8.86 -11.99 7.94
N TRP A 222 -8.49 -13.00 7.15
CA TRP A 222 -9.44 -13.96 6.61
C TRP A 222 -10.11 -14.79 7.73
N TYR A 223 -9.33 -15.28 8.70
CA TYR A 223 -9.87 -16.04 9.83
C TYR A 223 -10.86 -15.22 10.67
N VAL A 224 -10.55 -13.96 10.98
CA VAL A 224 -11.43 -13.05 11.74
C VAL A 224 -12.71 -12.74 10.98
N GLN A 225 -12.65 -12.59 9.65
CA GLN A 225 -13.84 -12.36 8.83
C GLN A 225 -14.74 -13.60 8.75
N LYS A 226 -14.15 -14.79 8.74
CA LYS A 226 -14.86 -16.06 8.56
C LYS A 226 -15.45 -16.63 9.86
N SER A 227 -14.69 -16.56 10.95
CA SER A 227 -15.21 -16.89 12.27
C SER A 227 -16.19 -15.78 12.67
N GLU A 228 -17.37 -16.09 13.20
CA GLU A 228 -18.40 -15.10 13.57
C GLU A 228 -17.97 -14.21 14.77
N LEU A 229 -16.71 -13.77 14.84
CA LEU A 229 -16.07 -13.03 15.93
C LEU A 229 -16.43 -11.54 15.96
N LYS A 230 -17.62 -11.15 15.50
CA LYS A 230 -18.14 -9.80 15.73
C LYS A 230 -18.51 -9.65 17.21
N GLY A 231 -17.53 -9.32 18.06
CA GLY A 231 -17.74 -9.00 19.48
C GLY A 231 -16.66 -9.43 20.47
N PHE A 232 -15.56 -10.05 20.04
CA PHE A 232 -14.47 -10.50 20.92
C PHE A 232 -13.12 -9.88 20.53
N ALA A 233 -13.07 -8.54 20.41
CA ALA A 233 -11.86 -7.81 20.02
C ALA A 233 -10.71 -7.88 21.05
N ASP A 234 -10.95 -8.43 22.25
CA ASP A 234 -10.01 -8.40 23.38
C ASP A 234 -9.28 -9.74 23.64
N GLN A 235 -9.26 -10.70 22.71
CA GLN A 235 -8.63 -12.01 22.96
C GLN A 235 -7.68 -12.50 21.86
N ALA A 236 -6.64 -13.22 22.32
CA ALA A 236 -5.59 -13.90 21.56
C ALA A 236 -6.15 -14.78 20.42
N THR A 237 -6.44 -14.11 19.30
CA THR A 237 -7.17 -14.65 18.14
C THR A 237 -6.45 -15.87 17.55
N TYR A 238 -5.13 -15.81 17.47
CA TYR A 238 -4.34 -16.93 16.96
C TYR A 238 -4.23 -18.09 17.95
N GLN A 239 -4.14 -17.81 19.25
CA GLN A 239 -4.12 -18.86 20.27
C GLN A 239 -5.45 -19.62 20.31
N ARG A 240 -6.57 -18.92 20.15
CA ARG A 240 -7.89 -19.54 20.00
C ARG A 240 -7.94 -20.40 18.74
N TYR A 241 -7.42 -19.90 17.62
CA TYR A 241 -7.34 -20.67 16.39
C TYR A 241 -6.63 -22.01 16.63
N LEU A 242 -5.42 -21.99 17.19
CA LEU A 242 -4.64 -23.20 17.47
C LEU A 242 -5.33 -24.16 18.46
N LYS A 243 -5.91 -23.63 19.56
CA LYS A 243 -6.48 -24.46 20.63
C LYS A 243 -7.88 -25.00 20.34
N VAL A 244 -8.66 -24.30 19.50
CA VAL A 244 -10.09 -24.56 19.37
C VAL A 244 -10.50 -24.77 17.93
N ASP A 245 -10.22 -23.81 17.06
CA ASP A 245 -10.86 -23.80 15.74
C ASP A 245 -10.12 -24.67 14.71
N LEU A 246 -8.80 -24.81 14.83
CA LEU A 246 -8.02 -25.77 14.05
C LEU A 246 -8.48 -27.22 14.31
N ALA A 247 -8.72 -27.59 15.57
CA ALA A 247 -9.25 -28.91 15.95
C ALA A 247 -10.65 -29.20 15.38
N LYS A 248 -11.42 -28.15 15.04
CA LYS A 248 -12.71 -28.26 14.35
C LYS A 248 -12.58 -28.35 12.83
N GLY A 249 -11.36 -28.37 12.29
CA GLY A 249 -11.11 -28.40 10.86
C GLY A 249 -11.24 -27.02 10.19
N VAL A 250 -11.09 -25.92 10.92
CA VAL A 250 -10.97 -24.60 10.30
C VAL A 250 -9.58 -24.47 9.67
N PRO A 251 -9.49 -24.25 8.35
CA PRO A 251 -8.20 -24.17 7.66
C PRO A 251 -7.47 -22.87 8.06
N PRO A 252 -6.13 -22.85 8.01
CA PRO A 252 -5.31 -21.70 8.44
C PRO A 252 -5.24 -20.58 7.40
N ILE A 253 -5.48 -20.91 6.13
CA ILE A 253 -5.50 -20.01 4.98
C ILE A 253 -6.66 -20.40 4.05
N PRO A 254 -7.22 -19.45 3.27
CA PRO A 254 -8.32 -19.73 2.35
C PRO A 254 -8.00 -20.81 1.32
N GLU A 255 -6.75 -20.90 0.86
CA GLU A 255 -6.31 -21.84 -0.17
C GLU A 255 -6.51 -23.30 0.24
N LEU A 256 -6.36 -23.62 1.53
CA LEU A 256 -6.53 -24.99 2.03
C LEU A 256 -7.98 -25.36 2.30
N ALA A 257 -8.90 -24.41 2.23
CA ALA A 257 -10.26 -24.63 2.72
C ALA A 257 -11.00 -25.74 1.96
N HIS A 258 -10.71 -25.91 0.66
CA HIS A 258 -11.34 -26.96 -0.14
C HIS A 258 -10.74 -28.34 0.18
N ILE A 259 -9.44 -28.40 0.47
CA ILE A 259 -8.74 -29.62 0.89
C ILE A 259 -9.24 -30.07 2.27
N TYR A 260 -9.34 -29.15 3.22
CA TYR A 260 -9.87 -29.41 4.57
C TYR A 260 -11.32 -29.92 4.50
N SER A 261 -12.16 -29.35 3.63
CA SER A 261 -13.55 -29.79 3.46
C SER A 261 -13.70 -31.23 2.92
N CYS A 262 -12.65 -31.77 2.29
CA CYS A 262 -12.61 -33.14 1.77
C CYS A 262 -11.93 -34.12 2.73
N SER A 263 -11.37 -33.63 3.85
CA SER A 263 -10.67 -34.45 4.83
C SER A 263 -11.62 -35.22 5.73
N THR A 264 -11.16 -36.41 6.11
CA THR A 264 -11.77 -37.30 7.08
C THR A 264 -11.15 -37.13 8.48
N LYS A 265 -10.11 -36.31 8.64
CA LYS A 265 -9.45 -36.02 9.93
C LYS A 265 -10.38 -35.26 10.88
N GLN A 266 -10.13 -35.40 12.18
CA GLN A 266 -10.86 -34.74 13.27
C GLN A 266 -9.94 -34.44 14.45
N GLY A 267 -10.23 -33.38 15.22
CA GLY A 267 -9.54 -33.09 16.48
C GLY A 267 -8.05 -32.86 16.31
N ASP A 268 -7.24 -33.47 17.18
CA ASP A 268 -5.78 -33.30 17.24
C ASP A 268 -5.08 -33.69 15.92
N ALA A 269 -5.69 -34.55 15.11
CA ALA A 269 -5.14 -34.92 13.79
C ALA A 269 -5.04 -33.73 12.81
N PHE A 270 -5.84 -32.67 12.98
CA PHE A 270 -5.69 -31.43 12.22
C PHE A 270 -4.49 -30.61 12.68
N ILE A 271 -4.22 -30.61 13.99
CA ILE A 271 -3.08 -29.91 14.59
C ILE A 271 -1.77 -30.57 14.13
N ASP A 272 -1.72 -31.90 14.19
CA ASP A 272 -0.57 -32.68 13.72
C ASP A 272 -0.29 -32.45 12.24
N PHE A 273 -1.34 -32.50 11.41
CA PHE A 273 -1.21 -32.18 9.99
C PHE A 273 -0.70 -30.76 9.79
N TYR A 274 -1.28 -29.77 10.47
CA TYR A 274 -0.90 -28.37 10.29
C TYR A 274 0.55 -28.12 10.67
N ALA A 275 1.03 -28.68 11.78
CA ALA A 275 2.44 -28.61 12.17
C ALA A 275 3.35 -29.22 11.09
N GLN A 276 3.02 -30.40 10.58
CA GLN A 276 3.77 -31.04 9.50
C GLN A 276 3.72 -30.24 8.19
N PHE A 277 2.58 -29.64 7.89
CA PHE A 277 2.38 -28.79 6.72
C PHE A 277 3.26 -27.54 6.81
N VAL A 278 3.30 -26.85 7.96
CA VAL A 278 4.17 -25.69 8.16
C VAL A 278 5.64 -26.08 7.97
N LEU A 279 6.09 -27.14 8.63
CA LEU A 279 7.48 -27.62 8.52
C LEU A 279 7.85 -27.98 7.08
N THR A 280 6.98 -28.70 6.37
CA THR A 280 7.26 -29.16 5.00
C THR A 280 7.18 -28.01 3.99
N SER A 281 6.37 -26.98 4.24
CA SER A 281 6.09 -25.90 3.29
C SER A 281 7.06 -24.73 3.39
N ASN A 282 7.72 -24.53 4.54
CA ASN A 282 8.57 -23.37 4.76
C ASN A 282 9.75 -23.29 3.76
N ASP A 283 10.44 -24.40 3.52
CA ASP A 283 11.54 -24.47 2.55
C ASP A 283 11.05 -24.11 1.13
N TRP A 284 9.84 -24.52 0.78
CA TRP A 284 9.23 -24.20 -0.52
C TRP A 284 8.80 -22.75 -0.62
N LEU A 285 8.25 -22.17 0.45
CA LEU A 285 7.91 -20.76 0.49
C LEU A 285 9.13 -19.87 0.28
N GLU A 286 10.28 -20.23 0.84
CA GLU A 286 11.55 -19.52 0.61
C GLU A 286 12.07 -19.74 -0.81
N ARG A 287 11.97 -20.96 -1.33
CA ARG A 287 12.54 -21.32 -2.64
C ARG A 287 11.74 -20.81 -3.83
N VAL A 288 10.41 -20.87 -3.80
CA VAL A 288 9.55 -20.47 -4.93
C VAL A 288 8.72 -19.22 -4.65
N GLY A 289 8.67 -18.75 -3.41
CA GLY A 289 7.85 -17.60 -3.01
C GLY A 289 6.36 -17.94 -2.82
N ARG A 290 5.68 -17.12 -2.02
CA ARG A 290 4.27 -17.34 -1.62
C ARG A 290 3.31 -17.44 -2.80
N ARG A 291 3.46 -16.61 -3.83
CA ARG A 291 2.56 -16.60 -5.00
C ARG A 291 2.54 -17.95 -5.73
N LYS A 292 3.72 -18.48 -6.05
CA LYS A 292 3.87 -19.77 -6.75
C LYS A 292 3.49 -20.93 -5.84
N PHE A 293 3.77 -20.85 -4.55
CA PHE A 293 3.31 -21.84 -3.57
C PHE A 293 1.78 -21.91 -3.46
N VAL A 294 1.09 -20.76 -3.46
CA VAL A 294 -0.38 -20.71 -3.52
C VAL A 294 -0.93 -21.36 -4.80
N ILE A 295 -0.25 -21.16 -5.92
CA ILE A 295 -0.61 -21.82 -7.18
C ILE A 295 -0.45 -23.35 -7.07
N LEU A 296 0.64 -23.83 -6.48
CA LEU A 296 0.82 -25.26 -6.21
C LEU A 296 -0.37 -25.85 -5.42
N LEU A 297 -0.81 -25.16 -4.36
CA LEU A 297 -1.96 -25.60 -3.58
C LEU A 297 -3.27 -25.59 -4.40
N ALA A 298 -3.44 -24.61 -5.28
CA ALA A 298 -4.63 -24.50 -6.13
C ALA A 298 -4.65 -25.55 -7.27
N LEU A 299 -3.48 -26.02 -7.72
CA LEU A 299 -3.36 -27.09 -8.72
C LEU A 299 -3.62 -28.49 -8.15
N PHE A 300 -3.44 -28.67 -6.85
CA PHE A 300 -3.63 -29.96 -6.18
C PHE A 300 -5.09 -30.39 -6.21
N SER A 301 -5.33 -31.61 -6.71
CA SER A 301 -6.68 -32.17 -6.83
C SER A 301 -7.03 -33.15 -5.70
N PRO A 302 -8.22 -33.01 -5.08
CA PRO A 302 -8.64 -33.92 -4.02
C PRO A 302 -9.18 -35.29 -4.48
N PHE A 303 -9.40 -35.52 -5.78
CA PHE A 303 -10.20 -36.65 -6.27
C PHE A 303 -9.50 -37.64 -7.24
N ALA A 304 -8.25 -37.42 -7.71
CA ALA A 304 -7.32 -38.39 -8.39
C ALA A 304 -6.09 -37.69 -9.02
N THR A 305 -4.88 -38.24 -9.24
CA THR A 305 -4.11 -39.39 -8.70
C THR A 305 -2.64 -38.97 -8.52
N VAL A 306 -2.10 -39.11 -7.30
CA VAL A 306 -0.66 -39.33 -7.06
C VAL A 306 -0.35 -40.72 -7.64
N SER A 307 0.46 -40.79 -8.70
CA SER A 307 0.66 -41.94 -9.61
C SER A 307 0.59 -43.32 -8.95
N GLU A 308 0.03 -44.30 -9.66
CA GLU A 308 -0.31 -45.69 -9.29
C GLU A 308 0.83 -46.59 -8.71
N SER A 309 1.85 -46.04 -8.05
CA SER A 309 2.84 -46.77 -7.27
C SER A 309 2.40 -46.92 -5.81
N VAL A 310 1.38 -47.75 -5.54
CA VAL A 310 1.19 -48.58 -4.32
C VAL A 310 1.24 -47.91 -2.90
N ALA A 311 1.58 -46.63 -2.71
CA ALA A 311 1.89 -46.05 -1.40
C ALA A 311 0.77 -45.19 -0.78
N ALA A 312 -0.35 -44.93 -1.47
CA ALA A 312 -1.35 -43.95 -1.02
C ALA A 312 -2.82 -44.42 -1.08
N GLN A 313 -3.06 -45.73 -1.14
CA GLN A 313 -4.42 -46.27 -0.92
C GLN A 313 -4.75 -46.19 0.58
N GLY A 314 -5.82 -45.47 0.93
CA GLY A 314 -6.31 -45.34 2.31
C GLY A 314 -5.82 -44.11 3.09
N LEU A 315 -4.93 -43.28 2.52
CA LEU A 315 -4.52 -42.02 3.14
C LEU A 315 -5.60 -40.94 3.01
N ASP A 316 -5.71 -40.10 4.05
CA ASP A 316 -6.53 -38.90 4.03
C ASP A 316 -6.02 -37.90 2.98
N ILE A 317 -6.90 -37.01 2.51
CA ILE A 317 -6.51 -36.03 1.50
C ILE A 317 -5.40 -35.08 1.95
N LEU A 318 -5.39 -34.73 3.24
CA LEU A 318 -4.34 -33.89 3.81
C LEU A 318 -2.99 -34.62 3.82
N ASP A 319 -2.97 -35.93 4.07
CA ASP A 319 -1.75 -36.72 4.03
C ASP A 319 -1.19 -36.85 2.60
N LYS A 320 -2.07 -36.91 1.59
CA LYS A 320 -1.67 -36.88 0.18
C LYS A 320 -1.03 -35.56 -0.21
N LEU A 321 -1.53 -34.43 0.30
CA LEU A 321 -0.90 -33.13 0.07
C LEU A 321 0.51 -33.09 0.65
N LEU A 322 0.72 -33.60 1.88
CA LEU A 322 2.07 -33.70 2.47
C LEU A 322 3.00 -34.57 1.62
N TYR A 323 2.49 -35.68 1.11
CA TYR A 323 3.26 -36.55 0.22
C TYR A 323 3.70 -35.82 -1.06
N VAL A 324 2.80 -35.05 -1.70
CA VAL A 324 3.14 -34.24 -2.87
C VAL A 324 4.22 -33.21 -2.55
N LEU A 325 4.11 -32.52 -1.41
CA LEU A 325 5.10 -31.52 -1.00
C LEU A 325 6.48 -32.13 -0.70
N ARG A 326 6.55 -33.41 -0.30
CA ARG A 326 7.80 -34.12 -0.01
C ARG A 326 8.40 -34.78 -1.24
N GLU A 327 7.61 -35.54 -1.97
CA GLU A 327 8.08 -36.41 -3.06
C GLU A 327 7.81 -35.82 -4.44
N GLY A 328 6.62 -35.22 -4.65
CA GLY A 328 6.21 -34.66 -5.95
C GLY A 328 7.03 -33.46 -6.40
N MET A 329 7.72 -32.80 -5.47
CA MET A 329 8.65 -31.71 -5.78
C MET A 329 9.98 -32.23 -6.37
N PHE A 330 10.30 -33.51 -6.21
CA PHE A 330 11.54 -34.12 -6.73
C PHE A 330 11.30 -35.22 -7.75
N ALA A 331 10.08 -35.77 -7.82
CA ALA A 331 9.66 -36.76 -8.79
C ALA A 331 8.59 -36.19 -9.73
N ASP A 332 8.48 -36.75 -10.95
CA ASP A 332 7.41 -36.39 -11.89
C ASP A 332 6.08 -37.00 -11.41
N LEU A 333 5.42 -36.25 -10.54
CA LEU A 333 4.15 -36.62 -9.95
C LEU A 333 3.05 -35.68 -10.42
N ASP A 334 2.05 -36.23 -11.11
CA ASP A 334 0.86 -35.46 -11.46
C ASP A 334 0.03 -35.18 -10.21
N ILE A 335 -0.25 -33.89 -9.96
CA ILE A 335 -0.93 -33.42 -8.76
C ILE A 335 -2.42 -33.15 -8.99
N GLY A 336 -2.87 -33.22 -10.24
CA GLY A 336 -4.26 -32.98 -10.63
C GLY A 336 -4.40 -32.75 -12.13
N PRO A 337 -5.63 -32.65 -12.66
CA PRO A 337 -5.89 -32.50 -14.09
C PRO A 337 -5.40 -31.17 -14.68
N LEU A 338 -5.10 -30.21 -13.82
CA LEU A 338 -4.62 -28.89 -14.23
C LEU A 338 -3.10 -28.83 -14.36
N PHE A 339 -2.38 -29.90 -14.00
CA PHE A 339 -0.94 -29.98 -14.16
C PHE A 339 -0.54 -31.39 -14.62
N ASP A 340 -0.03 -31.49 -15.85
CA ASP A 340 0.38 -32.76 -16.46
C ASP A 340 1.89 -32.68 -16.77
N CYS A 341 2.68 -33.53 -16.11
CA CYS A 341 4.13 -33.50 -16.22
C CYS A 341 4.62 -33.74 -17.65
N ALA A 342 3.98 -34.67 -18.37
CA ALA A 342 4.35 -35.00 -19.74
C ALA A 342 4.00 -33.86 -20.70
N PHE A 343 2.81 -33.27 -20.54
CA PHE A 343 2.37 -32.13 -21.34
C PHE A 343 3.23 -30.90 -21.10
N TYR A 344 3.54 -30.57 -19.85
CA TYR A 344 4.37 -29.41 -19.53
C TYR A 344 5.79 -29.55 -20.13
N ARG A 345 6.40 -30.74 -20.06
CA ARG A 345 7.70 -31.01 -20.70
C ARG A 345 7.63 -30.81 -22.22
N GLU A 346 6.54 -31.25 -22.84
CA GLU A 346 6.34 -31.05 -24.28
C GLU A 346 6.12 -29.58 -24.64
N ALA A 347 5.33 -28.84 -23.85
CA ALA A 347 5.13 -27.41 -24.02
C ALA A 347 6.45 -26.61 -23.89
N CYS A 348 7.33 -27.02 -22.96
CA CYS A 348 8.67 -26.45 -22.83
C CYS A 348 9.50 -26.71 -24.10
N ARG A 349 9.53 -27.94 -24.60
CA ARG A 349 10.28 -28.28 -25.85
C ARG A 349 9.80 -27.46 -27.04
N GLN A 350 8.49 -27.29 -27.20
CA GLN A 350 7.91 -26.49 -28.29
C GLN A 350 8.29 -25.02 -28.21
N ARG A 351 8.58 -24.51 -27.01
CA ARG A 351 9.10 -23.16 -26.77
C ARG A 351 10.63 -23.07 -26.76
N GLY A 352 11.34 -24.16 -27.07
CA GLY A 352 12.81 -24.21 -27.04
C GLY A 352 13.42 -24.16 -25.63
N LYS A 353 12.64 -24.48 -24.60
CA LYS A 353 13.07 -24.55 -23.20
C LYS A 353 13.40 -25.99 -22.82
N GLU A 354 14.63 -26.23 -22.35
CA GLU A 354 15.00 -27.47 -21.70
C GLU A 354 14.79 -27.36 -20.18
N LEU A 355 14.43 -28.47 -19.53
CA LEU A 355 14.30 -28.51 -18.08
C LEU A 355 15.69 -28.65 -17.45
N SER A 356 15.87 -28.02 -16.28
CA SER A 356 17.11 -28.15 -15.51
C SER A 356 17.38 -29.63 -15.14
N VAL A 357 18.65 -30.04 -15.22
CA VAL A 357 19.07 -31.42 -14.92
C VAL A 357 18.67 -31.79 -13.49
N GLY A 358 17.90 -32.88 -13.35
CA GLY A 358 17.42 -33.37 -12.05
C GLY A 358 16.17 -32.68 -11.48
N CYS A 359 15.57 -31.71 -12.20
CA CYS A 359 14.28 -31.12 -11.80
C CYS A 359 13.08 -31.95 -12.29
N SER A 360 12.08 -32.12 -11.42
CA SER A 360 10.76 -32.57 -11.84
C SER A 360 10.06 -31.48 -12.66
N ALA A 361 9.07 -31.90 -13.46
CA ALA A 361 8.25 -30.99 -14.25
C ALA A 361 7.55 -29.94 -13.36
N LEU A 362 7.04 -30.36 -12.20
CA LEU A 362 6.37 -29.49 -11.24
C LEU A 362 7.31 -28.43 -10.66
N LEU A 363 8.50 -28.84 -10.24
CA LEU A 363 9.48 -27.92 -9.67
C LEU A 363 9.97 -26.91 -10.73
N ASP A 364 10.25 -27.38 -11.93
CA ASP A 364 10.66 -26.52 -13.04
C ASP A 364 9.55 -25.52 -13.42
N PHE A 365 8.29 -25.94 -13.44
CA PHE A 365 7.16 -25.03 -13.63
C PHE A 365 7.12 -23.94 -12.57
N LEU A 366 7.25 -24.29 -11.30
CA LEU A 366 7.19 -23.29 -10.21
C LEU A 366 8.40 -22.35 -10.25
N ILE A 367 9.59 -22.83 -10.59
CA ILE A 367 10.79 -21.99 -10.64
C ILE A 367 10.73 -21.04 -11.84
N ASP A 368 10.36 -21.53 -13.02
CA ASP A 368 10.58 -20.82 -14.28
C ASP A 368 9.35 -20.83 -15.21
N GLY A 369 8.72 -21.99 -15.41
CA GLY A 369 7.59 -22.12 -16.35
C GLY A 369 6.39 -21.22 -16.07
N PHE A 370 6.11 -20.96 -14.80
CA PHE A 370 5.04 -20.08 -14.34
C PHE A 370 5.29 -18.64 -14.78
N ASP A 371 6.51 -18.12 -14.61
CA ASP A 371 6.86 -16.74 -15.00
C ASP A 371 6.92 -16.60 -16.52
N GLN A 372 7.30 -17.67 -17.23
CA GLN A 372 7.24 -17.76 -18.69
C GLN A 372 5.82 -17.99 -19.25
N ARG A 373 4.79 -18.03 -18.39
CA ARG A 373 3.39 -18.22 -18.79
C ARG A 373 3.21 -19.47 -19.67
N ILE A 374 3.83 -20.58 -19.27
CA ILE A 374 3.71 -21.88 -19.95
C ILE A 374 2.53 -22.63 -19.35
N VAL A 375 1.44 -22.77 -20.10
CA VAL A 375 0.26 -23.53 -19.67
C VAL A 375 0.66 -25.01 -19.48
N PRO A 376 0.54 -25.59 -18.28
CA PRO A 376 1.05 -26.93 -17.98
C PRO A 376 0.00 -28.03 -18.19
N THR A 377 -1.09 -27.75 -18.90
CA THR A 377 -2.16 -28.72 -19.14
C THR A 377 -2.88 -28.46 -20.47
N LYS A 378 -3.26 -29.54 -21.14
CA LYS A 378 -4.20 -29.50 -22.29
C LYS A 378 -5.65 -29.22 -21.88
N ALA A 379 -5.93 -29.20 -20.58
CA ALA A 379 -7.26 -28.90 -20.06
C ALA A 379 -7.63 -27.42 -20.19
N PHE A 380 -6.66 -26.53 -20.44
CA PHE A 380 -6.85 -25.09 -20.53
C PHE A 380 -6.39 -24.55 -21.89
N ASP A 381 -7.23 -23.71 -22.51
CA ASP A 381 -6.95 -22.99 -23.75
C ASP A 381 -6.99 -21.48 -23.46
N GLU A 382 -5.81 -20.87 -23.43
CA GLU A 382 -5.63 -19.47 -23.06
C GLU A 382 -6.30 -18.50 -24.04
N ALA A 383 -6.10 -18.70 -25.34
CA ALA A 383 -6.68 -17.83 -26.36
C ALA A 383 -8.21 -17.86 -26.30
N TRP A 384 -8.77 -19.06 -26.14
CA TRP A 384 -10.21 -19.21 -25.97
C TRP A 384 -10.72 -18.60 -24.66
N TYR A 385 -9.96 -18.76 -23.57
CA TYR A 385 -10.32 -18.23 -22.27
C TYR A 385 -10.42 -16.69 -22.30
N CYS A 386 -9.45 -16.00 -22.90
CA CYS A 386 -9.49 -14.54 -23.07
C CYS A 386 -10.65 -14.08 -23.97
N ILE A 387 -10.90 -14.79 -25.08
CA ILE A 387 -12.01 -14.46 -25.99
C ILE A 387 -13.37 -14.54 -25.27
N THR A 388 -13.51 -15.51 -24.37
CA THR A 388 -14.77 -15.78 -23.66
C THR A 388 -14.92 -15.03 -22.34
N ASN A 389 -13.83 -14.52 -21.77
CA ASN A 389 -13.78 -13.81 -20.50
C ASN A 389 -13.05 -12.47 -20.70
N ARG A 390 -13.73 -11.52 -21.35
CA ARG A 390 -13.17 -10.21 -21.71
C ARG A 390 -12.86 -9.31 -20.51
N ASP A 391 -13.37 -9.67 -19.35
CA ASP A 391 -13.06 -9.06 -18.07
C ASP A 391 -11.65 -9.39 -17.57
N ILE A 392 -10.97 -10.35 -18.19
CA ILE A 392 -9.60 -10.75 -17.86
C ILE A 392 -8.62 -10.05 -18.81
N ASP A 393 -7.84 -9.13 -18.24
CA ASP A 393 -6.75 -8.47 -18.95
C ASP A 393 -5.42 -9.19 -18.70
N GLU A 394 -4.87 -9.76 -19.78
CA GLU A 394 -3.63 -10.54 -19.79
C GLU A 394 -2.37 -9.73 -19.43
N ASN A 395 -2.45 -8.40 -19.46
CA ASN A 395 -1.37 -7.53 -19.01
C ASN A 395 -1.24 -7.55 -17.48
N PHE A 396 -2.36 -7.67 -16.76
CA PHE A 396 -2.39 -7.63 -15.30
C PHE A 396 -2.33 -9.02 -14.67
N ILE A 397 -2.97 -10.01 -15.29
CA ILE A 397 -2.97 -11.37 -14.76
C ILE A 397 -2.90 -12.40 -15.86
N TRP A 398 -2.05 -13.42 -15.66
CA TRP A 398 -1.95 -14.52 -16.59
C TRP A 398 -3.29 -15.29 -16.63
N PRO A 399 -3.94 -15.50 -17.80
CA PRO A 399 -5.27 -16.09 -17.86
C PRO A 399 -5.38 -17.48 -17.20
N TYR A 400 -4.34 -18.31 -17.34
CA TYR A 400 -4.26 -19.59 -16.65
C TYR A 400 -4.16 -19.44 -15.13
N GLU A 401 -3.33 -18.50 -14.65
CA GLU A 401 -3.26 -18.17 -13.21
C GLU A 401 -4.62 -17.75 -12.69
N HIS A 402 -5.32 -16.89 -13.44
CA HIS A 402 -6.66 -16.46 -13.08
C HIS A 402 -7.62 -17.66 -12.99
N PHE A 403 -7.60 -18.52 -14.01
CA PHE A 403 -8.49 -19.67 -14.05
C PHE A 403 -8.31 -20.61 -12.86
N VAL A 404 -7.06 -20.95 -12.52
CA VAL A 404 -6.73 -21.84 -11.42
C VAL A 404 -7.13 -21.26 -10.06
N ARG A 405 -6.92 -19.95 -9.85
CA ARG A 405 -7.19 -19.31 -8.57
C ARG A 405 -8.67 -18.94 -8.37
N TRP A 406 -9.35 -18.51 -9.42
CA TRP A 406 -10.73 -18.00 -9.33
C TRP A 406 -11.66 -18.64 -10.35
N GLY A 407 -11.26 -18.80 -11.60
CA GLY A 407 -12.14 -19.27 -12.68
C GLY A 407 -12.85 -20.60 -12.39
N ILE A 408 -12.17 -21.57 -11.76
CA ILE A 408 -12.76 -22.84 -11.31
C ILE A 408 -13.91 -22.59 -10.32
N PHE A 409 -13.69 -21.69 -9.37
CA PHE A 409 -14.65 -21.34 -8.32
C PHE A 409 -15.71 -20.34 -8.80
N GLU A 410 -15.57 -19.77 -9.99
CA GLU A 410 -16.56 -18.91 -10.63
C GLU A 410 -17.48 -19.67 -11.59
N GLY A 411 -17.15 -20.91 -11.95
CA GLY A 411 -17.92 -21.63 -12.98
C GLY A 411 -17.38 -21.48 -14.39
N ARG A 412 -16.22 -20.83 -14.57
CA ARG A 412 -15.67 -20.55 -15.90
C ARG A 412 -15.18 -21.84 -16.54
N LYS A 413 -15.27 -21.87 -17.87
CA LYS A 413 -14.78 -22.99 -18.67
C LYS A 413 -13.30 -22.78 -18.98
N ALA A 414 -12.56 -23.87 -19.07
CA ALA A 414 -11.14 -23.85 -19.37
C ALA A 414 -10.84 -23.82 -20.89
N LYS A 415 -11.74 -24.37 -21.73
CA LYS A 415 -11.60 -24.48 -23.19
C LYS A 415 -12.96 -24.71 -23.89
N ALA A 416 -12.97 -24.73 -25.22
CA ALA A 416 -14.16 -24.90 -26.05
C ALA A 416 -14.83 -26.29 -25.96
N THR A 417 -14.04 -27.36 -25.84
CA THR A 417 -14.52 -28.76 -25.82
C THR A 417 -14.78 -29.25 -24.40
N PHE A 418 -15.90 -29.97 -24.21
CA PHE A 418 -16.33 -30.50 -22.93
C PHE A 418 -15.38 -31.58 -22.41
N ASP A 419 -14.58 -31.26 -21.39
CA ASP A 419 -13.95 -32.28 -20.52
C ASP A 419 -14.15 -31.99 -19.03
N ILE A 420 -14.74 -30.84 -18.66
CA ILE A 420 -14.95 -30.43 -17.27
C ILE A 420 -16.32 -29.73 -17.19
N VAL A 421 -17.31 -30.40 -16.59
CA VAL A 421 -18.63 -29.83 -16.29
C VAL A 421 -18.74 -29.64 -14.79
N LEU A 422 -18.82 -28.39 -14.35
CA LEU A 422 -19.15 -28.04 -12.97
C LEU A 422 -20.64 -28.34 -12.73
N ALA A 423 -20.96 -29.33 -11.89
CA ALA A 423 -22.34 -29.68 -11.54
C ALA A 423 -23.03 -28.57 -10.71
N PRO A 424 -24.31 -28.24 -10.97
CA PRO A 424 -25.04 -27.27 -10.18
C PRO A 424 -25.64 -27.94 -8.93
N GLN A 425 -25.31 -27.45 -7.73
CA GLN A 425 -26.15 -27.66 -6.54
C GLN A 425 -26.56 -26.31 -5.96
N PHE A 426 -27.78 -25.87 -6.28
CA PHE A 426 -28.45 -24.79 -5.58
C PHE A 426 -29.33 -25.39 -4.47
N SER A 427 -28.94 -25.16 -3.22
CA SER A 427 -29.81 -25.26 -2.05
C SER A 427 -30.15 -23.84 -1.62
N THR A 428 -31.43 -23.53 -1.48
CA THR A 428 -31.97 -22.18 -1.22
C THR A 428 -32.02 -21.81 0.27
N LYS A 429 -31.15 -22.40 1.11
CA LYS A 429 -31.08 -22.06 2.54
C LYS A 429 -29.88 -21.15 2.81
N GLU A 430 -30.12 -20.01 3.44
CA GLU A 430 -29.10 -19.00 3.83
C GLU A 430 -27.98 -19.55 4.73
N GLN A 431 -28.06 -20.80 5.19
CA GLN A 431 -26.98 -21.47 5.93
C GLN A 431 -25.90 -22.10 5.02
N ASP A 432 -26.00 -22.00 3.69
CA ASP A 432 -25.08 -22.64 2.73
C ASP A 432 -23.99 -21.69 2.16
N VAL A 433 -23.63 -20.59 2.83
CA VAL A 433 -22.46 -19.77 2.43
C VAL A 433 -21.14 -20.58 2.51
N ASP A 434 -21.13 -21.64 3.32
CA ASP A 434 -20.05 -22.65 3.38
C ASP A 434 -19.83 -23.43 2.07
N ARG A 435 -20.72 -23.30 1.07
CA ARG A 435 -20.67 -24.10 -0.17
C ARG A 435 -19.77 -23.60 -1.29
N ASN A 436 -18.96 -22.56 -1.10
CA ASN A 436 -17.96 -22.18 -2.11
C ASN A 436 -16.84 -23.23 -2.29
N LEU A 437 -16.68 -24.14 -1.33
CA LEU A 437 -15.60 -25.14 -1.27
C LEU A 437 -16.01 -26.54 -1.79
N TYR A 438 -17.30 -26.75 -2.09
CA TYR A 438 -17.83 -28.02 -2.60
C TYR A 438 -17.62 -28.22 -4.12
N ARG A 439 -16.93 -27.28 -4.78
CA ARG A 439 -16.87 -27.21 -6.25
C ARG A 439 -15.90 -28.21 -6.88
N TRP A 440 -14.88 -28.70 -6.18
CA TRP A 440 -14.08 -29.83 -6.69
C TRP A 440 -14.91 -31.12 -6.82
N LYS A 441 -15.83 -31.38 -5.88
CA LYS A 441 -16.75 -32.54 -5.95
C LYS A 441 -17.75 -32.38 -7.12
N ALA A 442 -18.13 -31.15 -7.43
CA ALA A 442 -18.97 -30.79 -8.58
C ALA A 442 -18.22 -30.78 -9.92
N PHE A 443 -16.94 -30.41 -9.93
CA PHE A 443 -16.02 -30.42 -11.07
C PHE A 443 -15.83 -31.84 -11.64
N PHE A 444 -15.90 -32.89 -10.79
CA PHE A 444 -15.68 -34.29 -11.18
C PHE A 444 -16.94 -35.19 -11.19
N ALA A 445 -18.12 -34.70 -10.83
CA ALA A 445 -19.34 -35.54 -10.68
C ALA A 445 -19.89 -36.16 -12.00
N ALA A 446 -19.20 -36.01 -13.13
CA ALA A 446 -19.65 -36.45 -14.45
C ALA A 446 -19.17 -37.86 -14.88
N ASN A 447 -18.52 -38.65 -14.03
CA ASN A 447 -18.17 -40.04 -14.39
C ASN A 447 -19.34 -41.03 -14.23
N SER A 448 -20.56 -40.62 -13.83
CA SER A 448 -21.62 -41.60 -13.53
C SER A 448 -23.08 -41.16 -13.72
N VAL A 449 -23.44 -40.17 -14.55
CA VAL A 449 -24.88 -39.92 -14.82
C VAL A 449 -25.15 -39.59 -16.29
N SER A 450 -25.98 -40.43 -16.92
CA SER A 450 -26.52 -40.24 -18.25
C SER A 450 -27.72 -39.28 -18.28
N SER A 451 -27.91 -38.68 -19.46
CA SER A 451 -29.17 -38.21 -20.08
C SER A 451 -29.91 -36.98 -19.52
N ASP A 452 -29.78 -35.90 -20.30
CA ASP A 452 -30.84 -35.12 -20.96
C ASP A 452 -31.79 -34.19 -20.20
N ASP A 453 -32.02 -34.29 -18.89
CA ASP A 453 -33.05 -33.42 -18.26
C ASP A 453 -32.54 -32.17 -17.51
N GLN A 454 -31.23 -32.02 -17.30
CA GLN A 454 -30.69 -30.94 -16.45
C GLN A 454 -30.18 -29.70 -17.20
N PHE A 455 -30.10 -29.74 -18.54
CA PHE A 455 -29.64 -28.60 -19.35
C PHE A 455 -30.75 -27.63 -19.76
N ALA A 456 -32.03 -28.01 -19.64
CA ALA A 456 -33.15 -27.16 -20.02
C ALA A 456 -33.24 -25.88 -19.17
N SER A 457 -32.92 -25.95 -17.87
CA SER A 457 -33.12 -24.83 -16.94
C SER A 457 -32.06 -23.72 -17.08
N TYR A 458 -30.77 -24.03 -17.26
CA TYR A 458 -29.74 -23.01 -17.46
C TYR A 458 -29.89 -22.31 -18.81
N PHE A 459 -30.14 -23.05 -19.90
CA PHE A 459 -30.45 -22.44 -21.19
C PHE A 459 -31.78 -21.68 -21.15
N PHE A 460 -32.75 -22.10 -20.34
CA PHE A 460 -33.98 -21.34 -20.09
C PHE A 460 -33.70 -20.02 -19.38
N TYR A 461 -32.95 -19.98 -18.27
CA TYR A 461 -32.65 -18.74 -17.54
C TYR A 461 -31.65 -17.83 -18.28
N LYS A 462 -30.63 -18.38 -18.93
CA LYS A 462 -29.74 -17.60 -19.82
C LYS A 462 -30.52 -17.06 -21.00
N ARG A 463 -31.38 -17.84 -21.67
CA ARG A 463 -32.31 -17.29 -22.67
C ARG A 463 -33.28 -16.29 -22.07
N LYS A 464 -33.73 -16.44 -20.82
CA LYS A 464 -34.66 -15.50 -20.19
C LYS A 464 -33.96 -14.19 -19.83
N ILE A 465 -32.73 -14.23 -19.32
CA ILE A 465 -31.88 -13.06 -19.04
C ILE A 465 -31.44 -12.42 -20.35
N ASP A 466 -30.96 -13.19 -21.32
CA ASP A 466 -30.63 -12.69 -22.65
C ASP A 466 -31.88 -12.12 -23.34
N HIS A 467 -33.06 -12.75 -23.20
CA HIS A 467 -34.33 -12.23 -23.72
C HIS A 467 -34.80 -10.99 -22.97
N ILE A 468 -34.62 -10.91 -21.65
CA ILE A 468 -34.91 -9.72 -20.85
C ILE A 468 -33.97 -8.61 -21.29
N LEU A 469 -32.66 -8.82 -21.34
CA LEU A 469 -31.66 -7.81 -21.69
C LEU A 469 -31.71 -7.43 -23.18
N SER A 470 -32.07 -8.36 -24.07
CA SER A 470 -32.29 -8.09 -25.51
C SER A 470 -33.71 -7.60 -25.82
N ALA A 471 -34.63 -7.60 -24.85
CA ALA A 471 -35.97 -7.09 -25.06
C ALA A 471 -35.90 -5.59 -25.30
N THR A 472 -36.64 -5.11 -26.31
CA THR A 472 -36.71 -3.70 -26.68
C THR A 472 -37.03 -2.80 -25.48
N ILE A 473 -37.87 -3.28 -24.55
CA ILE A 473 -38.25 -2.53 -23.36
C ILE A 473 -37.10 -2.38 -22.35
N THR A 474 -36.29 -3.41 -22.14
CA THR A 474 -35.13 -3.34 -21.24
C THR A 474 -34.03 -2.51 -21.85
N ALA A 475 -33.83 -2.62 -23.17
CA ALA A 475 -32.91 -1.74 -23.89
C ALA A 475 -33.34 -0.27 -23.80
N GLU A 476 -34.65 0.00 -23.87
CA GLU A 476 -35.20 1.34 -23.67
C GLU A 476 -35.05 1.82 -22.22
N ILE A 477 -35.31 0.95 -21.23
CA ILE A 477 -35.13 1.25 -19.80
C ILE A 477 -33.65 1.55 -19.50
N ALA A 478 -32.72 0.71 -19.97
CA ALA A 478 -31.29 0.92 -19.80
C ALA A 478 -30.83 2.22 -20.47
N ARG A 479 -31.24 2.49 -21.73
CA ARG A 479 -30.95 3.77 -22.40
C ARG A 479 -31.48 4.99 -21.63
N ARG A 480 -32.61 4.86 -20.92
CA ARG A 480 -33.14 5.90 -20.04
C ARG A 480 -32.36 6.00 -18.73
N LEU A 481 -31.98 4.87 -18.14
CA LEU A 481 -31.19 4.81 -16.90
C LEU A 481 -29.79 5.36 -17.10
N VAL A 482 -29.09 5.06 -18.20
CA VAL A 482 -27.76 5.61 -18.52
C VAL A 482 -27.78 7.14 -18.61
N LYS A 483 -28.89 7.74 -19.05
CA LYS A 483 -29.07 9.20 -19.05
C LYS A 483 -29.20 9.79 -17.64
N ILE A 484 -29.60 8.98 -16.66
CA ILE A 484 -29.81 9.40 -15.27
C ILE A 484 -28.58 9.06 -14.42
N GLU A 485 -28.05 7.85 -14.56
CA GLU A 485 -26.90 7.31 -13.85
C GLU A 485 -25.95 6.67 -14.86
N PRO A 486 -25.00 7.45 -15.43
CA PRO A 486 -24.09 6.98 -16.47
C PRO A 486 -23.17 5.84 -15.99
N ALA A 487 -23.03 5.63 -14.68
CA ALA A 487 -22.23 4.55 -14.12
C ALA A 487 -22.83 3.15 -14.31
N ILE A 488 -24.12 3.04 -14.69
CA ILE A 488 -24.78 1.75 -14.97
C ILE A 488 -24.23 1.08 -16.25
N GLY A 489 -23.58 1.83 -17.15
CA GLY A 489 -23.01 1.32 -18.40
C GLY A 489 -24.07 1.00 -19.47
N ASP A 490 -23.65 0.63 -20.69
CA ASP A 490 -24.60 0.21 -21.74
C ASP A 490 -25.22 -1.17 -21.41
N ILE A 491 -26.25 -1.59 -22.14
CA ILE A 491 -26.93 -2.89 -21.98
C ILE A 491 -25.95 -4.06 -22.11
N ALA A 492 -24.91 -3.89 -22.92
CA ALA A 492 -23.82 -4.87 -23.05
C ALA A 492 -23.03 -5.02 -21.73
N ASP A 493 -22.77 -3.90 -21.04
CA ASP A 493 -21.98 -3.81 -19.81
C ASP A 493 -22.79 -4.17 -18.56
N ILE A 494 -24.11 -3.93 -18.56
CA ILE A 494 -25.04 -4.34 -17.49
C ILE A 494 -24.95 -5.85 -17.21
N LYS A 495 -24.58 -6.67 -18.21
CA LYS A 495 -24.33 -8.10 -18.03
C LYS A 495 -23.20 -8.37 -17.03
N GLU A 496 -22.19 -7.51 -16.98
CA GLU A 496 -21.03 -7.59 -16.08
C GLU A 496 -21.38 -7.10 -14.66
N VAL A 497 -22.37 -6.20 -14.52
CA VAL A 497 -22.86 -5.70 -13.24
C VAL A 497 -23.74 -6.72 -12.50
N LEU A 498 -24.52 -7.52 -13.23
CA LEU A 498 -25.47 -8.47 -12.64
C LEU A 498 -24.85 -9.79 -12.18
N VAL A 499 -23.62 -10.10 -12.63
CA VAL A 499 -22.85 -11.27 -12.19
C VAL A 499 -21.39 -10.83 -12.02
N PRO A 500 -21.04 -10.15 -10.92
CA PRO A 500 -19.68 -9.65 -10.73
C PRO A 500 -18.70 -10.83 -10.63
N PRO A 501 -17.51 -10.75 -11.26
CA PRO A 501 -16.43 -11.71 -11.03
C PRO A 501 -15.98 -11.65 -9.56
N LEU A 502 -15.46 -12.75 -9.03
CA LEU A 502 -14.86 -12.82 -7.69
C LEU A 502 -13.56 -11.98 -7.61
N PHE A 503 -12.96 -11.64 -8.75
CA PHE A 503 -11.86 -10.68 -8.87
C PHE A 503 -12.29 -9.46 -9.69
N ASP A 504 -12.26 -8.28 -9.07
CA ASP A 504 -12.47 -7.00 -9.73
C ASP A 504 -11.26 -6.10 -9.43
N TYR A 505 -10.41 -5.86 -10.43
CA TYR A 505 -9.24 -4.98 -10.27
C TYR A 505 -9.63 -3.55 -9.87
N ARG A 506 -10.87 -3.12 -10.18
CA ARG A 506 -11.42 -1.83 -9.75
C ARG A 506 -11.63 -1.78 -8.24
N GLU A 507 -11.90 -2.92 -7.59
CA GLU A 507 -11.95 -3.00 -6.11
C GLU A 507 -10.54 -2.85 -5.50
N THR A 508 -9.53 -3.42 -6.15
CA THR A 508 -8.13 -3.24 -5.72
C THR A 508 -7.73 -1.77 -5.83
N ALA A 509 -8.06 -1.12 -6.94
CA ALA A 509 -7.87 0.31 -7.12
C ALA A 509 -8.65 1.13 -6.08
N ARG A 510 -9.92 0.80 -5.79
CA ARG A 510 -10.69 1.47 -4.72
C ARG A 510 -10.07 1.29 -3.34
N LYS A 511 -9.55 0.10 -3.03
CA LYS A 511 -8.85 -0.16 -1.77
C LYS A 511 -7.61 0.74 -1.66
N ALA A 512 -6.78 0.78 -2.71
CA ALA A 512 -5.61 1.66 -2.75
C ALA A 512 -5.98 3.16 -2.62
N LEU A 513 -7.07 3.62 -3.25
CA LEU A 513 -7.55 5.00 -3.08
C LEU A 513 -7.97 5.27 -1.63
N ARG A 514 -8.66 4.33 -0.98
CA ARG A 514 -9.09 4.46 0.43
C ARG A 514 -7.93 4.48 1.41
N GLU A 515 -6.87 3.73 1.14
CA GLU A 515 -5.68 3.69 2.01
C GLU A 515 -4.89 5.01 1.97
N ARG A 516 -4.98 5.76 0.86
CA ARG A 516 -4.25 7.03 0.68
C ARG A 516 -5.03 8.26 1.11
N ILE A 517 -6.35 8.16 1.14
CA ILE A 517 -7.24 9.25 1.53
C ILE A 517 -7.77 8.93 2.92
N GLY A 518 -7.10 9.47 3.94
CA GLY A 518 -7.38 9.16 5.34
C GLY A 518 -8.70 9.71 5.88
N ALA A 519 -9.23 10.79 5.28
CA ALA A 519 -10.49 11.38 5.71
C ALA A 519 -11.70 10.79 4.95
N LYS A 520 -12.83 10.68 5.64
CA LYS A 520 -14.10 10.21 5.06
C LYS A 520 -14.86 11.29 4.28
N HIS A 521 -14.49 12.55 4.47
CA HIS A 521 -15.16 13.70 3.86
C HIS A 521 -14.22 14.90 3.74
N TYR A 522 -14.37 15.64 2.65
CA TYR A 522 -13.71 16.93 2.42
C TYR A 522 -14.74 17.98 2.03
N GLU A 523 -14.62 19.22 2.50
CA GLU A 523 -15.51 20.28 2.02
C GLU A 523 -15.14 20.71 0.58
N THR A 524 -13.84 20.81 0.29
CA THR A 524 -13.33 21.17 -1.03
C THR A 524 -12.28 20.18 -1.49
N ILE A 525 -12.41 19.69 -2.72
CA ILE A 525 -11.36 18.91 -3.41
C ILE A 525 -10.86 19.72 -4.60
N ILE A 526 -9.55 19.89 -4.70
CA ILE A 526 -8.89 20.53 -5.84
C ILE A 526 -8.13 19.46 -6.61
N CYS A 527 -8.60 19.15 -7.82
CA CYS A 527 -7.94 18.17 -8.69
C CYS A 527 -6.85 18.87 -9.50
N VAL A 528 -5.63 18.35 -9.41
CA VAL A 528 -4.46 18.85 -10.14
C VAL A 528 -3.75 17.70 -10.85
N PRO A 529 -3.08 17.93 -11.99
CA PRO A 529 -2.37 16.85 -12.67
C PRO A 529 -1.10 16.44 -11.90
N TRP A 530 -0.44 17.40 -11.24
CA TRP A 530 0.79 17.28 -10.45
C TRP A 530 1.04 18.61 -9.70
N ILE A 531 2.14 18.71 -8.93
CA ILE A 531 2.64 19.99 -8.38
C ILE A 531 4.14 20.12 -8.69
N ARG A 532 4.50 20.97 -9.66
CA ARG A 532 5.88 21.28 -10.07
C ARG A 532 6.18 22.77 -9.83
N THR A 533 7.02 23.39 -10.65
CA THR A 533 7.32 24.83 -10.65
C THR A 533 6.41 25.65 -11.59
N GLY A 534 5.22 25.14 -11.94
CA GLY A 534 4.30 25.81 -12.87
C GLY A 534 3.45 26.91 -12.22
N GLY A 535 3.02 27.89 -13.03
CA GLY A 535 2.12 28.96 -12.56
C GLY A 535 0.73 28.43 -12.14
N ALA A 536 0.18 27.45 -12.86
CA ALA A 536 -1.09 26.82 -12.49
C ALA A 536 -1.00 26.06 -11.16
N ASP A 537 0.09 25.32 -10.95
CA ASP A 537 0.37 24.58 -9.72
C ASP A 537 0.45 25.54 -8.51
N LEU A 538 1.11 26.68 -8.70
CA LEU A 538 1.14 27.76 -7.72
C LEU A 538 -0.28 28.26 -7.41
N VAL A 539 -1.09 28.52 -8.43
CA VAL A 539 -2.47 28.98 -8.27
C VAL A 539 -3.33 27.98 -7.51
N SER A 540 -3.18 26.67 -7.73
CA SER A 540 -3.90 25.67 -6.92
C SER A 540 -3.57 25.78 -5.43
N CYS A 541 -2.32 26.07 -5.08
CA CYS A 541 -1.92 26.24 -3.68
C CYS A 541 -2.45 27.56 -3.09
N GLN A 542 -2.40 28.65 -3.85
CA GLN A 542 -2.96 29.95 -3.44
C GLN A 542 -4.48 29.89 -3.28
N LEU A 543 -5.16 29.13 -4.14
CA LEU A 543 -6.58 28.87 -4.03
C LEU A 543 -6.91 28.15 -2.71
N SER A 544 -6.17 27.10 -2.36
CA SER A 544 -6.32 26.42 -1.06
C SER A 544 -6.11 27.38 0.12
N GLU A 545 -5.07 28.22 0.07
CA GLU A 545 -4.80 29.20 1.12
C GLU A 545 -5.96 30.19 1.30
N ALA A 546 -6.48 30.71 0.19
CA ALA A 546 -7.60 31.64 0.20
C ALA A 546 -8.86 31.00 0.80
N ILE A 547 -9.15 29.74 0.45
CA ILE A 547 -10.29 28.99 0.99
C ILE A 547 -10.15 28.78 2.51
N LEU A 548 -8.96 28.47 3.01
CA LEU A 548 -8.68 28.38 4.45
C LEU A 548 -8.89 29.72 5.17
N LYS A 549 -8.53 30.84 4.52
CA LYS A 549 -8.74 32.19 5.08
C LYS A 549 -10.22 32.58 5.14
N ILE A 550 -11.04 32.12 4.19
CA ILE A 550 -12.49 32.37 4.20
C ILE A 550 -13.16 31.67 5.39
N ALA A 551 -12.77 30.43 5.71
CA ALA A 551 -13.22 29.76 6.92
C ALA A 551 -12.17 28.76 7.45
N ARG A 552 -11.69 29.00 8.66
CA ARG A 552 -10.57 28.26 9.28
C ARG A 552 -10.82 26.78 9.59
N GLN A 553 -12.03 26.26 9.39
CA GLN A 553 -12.41 24.88 9.74
C GLN A 553 -12.73 23.99 8.51
N LYS A 554 -12.49 24.46 7.29
CA LYS A 554 -12.77 23.66 6.09
C LYS A 554 -11.71 22.59 5.90
N SER A 555 -12.13 21.34 5.65
CA SER A 555 -11.23 20.29 5.17
C SER A 555 -11.03 20.45 3.66
N ILE A 556 -9.76 20.57 3.24
CA ILE A 556 -9.37 20.76 1.85
C ILE A 556 -8.42 19.64 1.45
N LEU A 557 -8.67 19.03 0.30
CA LEU A 557 -7.79 18.04 -0.32
C LEU A 557 -7.29 18.56 -1.67
N ILE A 558 -5.97 18.59 -1.86
CA ILE A 558 -5.38 18.64 -3.19
C ILE A 558 -5.16 17.19 -3.66
N LEU A 559 -5.88 16.78 -4.71
CA LEU A 559 -5.83 15.44 -5.27
C LEU A 559 -5.01 15.46 -6.56
N ARG A 560 -3.84 14.80 -6.54
CA ARG A 560 -2.96 14.67 -7.72
C ARG A 560 -3.38 13.47 -8.55
N THR A 561 -3.90 13.70 -9.76
CA THR A 561 -4.65 12.67 -10.52
C THR A 561 -3.94 12.12 -11.76
N ASP A 562 -2.95 12.82 -12.32
CA ASP A 562 -2.46 12.52 -13.67
C ASP A 562 -1.02 11.98 -13.67
N GLN A 563 -0.10 12.59 -12.90
CA GLN A 563 1.28 12.11 -12.77
C GLN A 563 1.84 12.26 -11.35
N PRO A 564 2.80 11.40 -10.92
CA PRO A 564 3.27 11.34 -9.53
C PRO A 564 4.26 12.46 -9.15
N HIS A 565 4.43 13.48 -9.99
CA HIS A 565 5.44 14.51 -9.80
C HIS A 565 5.06 15.47 -8.66
N PHE A 566 5.98 15.67 -7.70
CA PHE A 566 5.79 16.58 -6.57
C PHE A 566 7.09 17.33 -6.21
N GLU A 567 7.36 18.43 -6.91
CA GLU A 567 8.62 19.17 -6.76
C GLU A 567 8.54 20.32 -5.75
N ARG A 568 7.33 20.86 -5.52
CA ARG A 568 7.10 22.03 -4.65
C ARG A 568 6.14 21.74 -3.48
N PRO A 569 6.47 20.79 -2.58
CA PRO A 569 5.67 20.56 -1.37
C PRO A 569 5.65 21.79 -0.46
N ASP A 570 6.68 22.64 -0.52
CA ASP A 570 6.79 23.92 0.19
C ASP A 570 5.67 24.92 -0.19
N TRP A 571 5.01 24.74 -1.32
CA TRP A 571 3.91 25.61 -1.76
C TRP A 571 2.58 25.28 -1.10
N VAL A 572 2.42 24.07 -0.60
CA VAL A 572 1.16 23.61 -0.03
C VAL A 572 0.95 24.30 1.32
N PRO A 573 -0.16 25.02 1.52
CA PRO A 573 -0.43 25.68 2.80
C PRO A 573 -0.61 24.68 3.94
N VAL A 574 -0.18 25.06 5.14
CA VAL A 574 -0.42 24.27 6.36
C VAL A 574 -1.94 24.09 6.57
N GLY A 575 -2.37 22.86 6.83
CA GLY A 575 -3.78 22.50 7.02
C GLY A 575 -4.52 22.07 5.74
N VAL A 576 -3.80 21.84 4.65
CA VAL A 576 -4.34 21.25 3.40
C VAL A 576 -3.81 19.83 3.26
N ASP A 577 -4.71 18.87 3.08
CA ASP A 577 -4.33 17.48 2.80
C ASP A 577 -3.90 17.33 1.34
N VAL A 578 -2.94 16.45 1.07
CA VAL A 578 -2.49 16.13 -0.28
C VAL A 578 -2.46 14.63 -0.46
N ALA A 579 -3.11 14.13 -1.50
CA ALA A 579 -3.09 12.72 -1.87
C ALA A 579 -2.58 12.53 -3.29
N ASP A 580 -1.60 11.63 -3.47
CA ASP A 580 -1.23 11.13 -4.79
C ASP A 580 -2.05 9.90 -5.13
N VAL A 581 -2.78 9.96 -6.22
CA VAL A 581 -3.56 8.84 -6.74
C VAL A 581 -3.29 8.59 -8.22
N SER A 582 -2.31 9.29 -8.79
CA SER A 582 -2.00 9.27 -10.21
C SER A 582 -1.53 7.90 -10.70
N ASP A 583 -0.68 7.21 -9.93
CA ASP A 583 -0.25 5.84 -10.20
C ASP A 583 -1.43 4.86 -10.15
N VAL A 584 -2.34 4.98 -9.18
CA VAL A 584 -3.54 4.14 -9.11
C VAL A 584 -4.38 4.32 -10.37
N PHE A 585 -4.65 5.56 -10.77
CA PHE A 585 -5.42 5.84 -11.99
C PHE A 585 -4.70 5.48 -13.29
N SER A 586 -3.36 5.42 -13.29
CA SER A 586 -2.58 4.99 -14.45
C SER A 586 -2.61 3.48 -14.67
N THR A 587 -2.93 2.69 -13.63
CA THR A 587 -3.04 1.22 -13.71
C THR A 587 -4.40 0.72 -14.17
N VAL A 588 -5.36 1.60 -14.43
CA VAL A 588 -6.71 1.22 -14.86
C VAL A 588 -7.07 1.92 -16.16
N GLU A 589 -7.89 1.28 -16.98
CA GLU A 589 -8.29 1.87 -18.27
C GLU A 589 -8.95 3.24 -18.06
N PRO A 590 -8.80 4.19 -19.01
CA PRO A 590 -9.30 5.57 -18.84
C PRO A 590 -10.77 5.65 -18.42
N ILE A 591 -11.61 4.78 -18.99
CA ILE A 591 -13.04 4.71 -18.69
C ILE A 591 -13.32 4.33 -17.23
N HIS A 592 -12.48 3.46 -16.66
CA HIS A 592 -12.54 3.02 -15.27
C HIS A 592 -11.90 4.03 -14.33
N SER A 593 -10.86 4.75 -14.75
CA SER A 593 -10.29 5.87 -13.98
C SER A 593 -11.35 6.95 -13.75
N GLN A 594 -12.14 7.28 -14.78
CA GLN A 594 -13.25 8.23 -14.65
C GLN A 594 -14.35 7.72 -13.72
N LEU A 595 -14.72 6.43 -13.80
CA LEU A 595 -15.71 5.81 -12.89
C LEU A 595 -15.22 5.78 -11.43
N LEU A 596 -13.94 5.50 -11.23
CA LEU A 596 -13.31 5.51 -9.92
C LEU A 596 -13.26 6.92 -9.33
N LEU A 597 -12.86 7.93 -10.11
CA LEU A 597 -12.89 9.32 -9.65
C LEU A 597 -14.33 9.77 -9.37
N TYR A 598 -15.29 9.44 -10.24
CA TYR A 598 -16.71 9.69 -10.03
C TYR A 598 -17.21 9.09 -8.70
N GLY A 599 -16.93 7.80 -8.46
CA GLY A 599 -17.31 7.11 -7.23
C GLY A 599 -16.60 7.66 -5.99
N LEU A 600 -15.33 8.06 -6.12
CA LEU A 600 -14.55 8.70 -5.06
C LEU A 600 -15.16 10.05 -4.67
N LEU A 601 -15.49 10.89 -5.64
CA LEU A 601 -16.13 12.19 -5.38
C LEU A 601 -17.48 12.02 -4.70
N LEU A 602 -18.32 11.08 -5.15
CA LEU A 602 -19.58 10.79 -4.45
C LEU A 602 -19.37 10.25 -3.04
N GLY A 603 -18.37 9.40 -2.83
CA GLY A 603 -18.06 8.79 -1.54
C GLY A 603 -17.52 9.79 -0.52
N LEU A 604 -16.66 10.72 -0.95
CA LEU A 604 -16.14 11.81 -0.12
C LEU A 604 -17.16 12.93 0.07
N ALA A 605 -18.18 12.98 -0.80
CA ALA A 605 -19.30 13.93 -0.78
C ALA A 605 -18.88 15.39 -0.57
N PRO A 606 -17.95 15.94 -1.37
CA PRO A 606 -17.50 17.31 -1.17
C PRO A 606 -18.57 18.32 -1.55
N GLN A 607 -18.55 19.48 -0.88
CA GLN A 607 -19.38 20.60 -1.30
C GLN A 607 -18.90 21.14 -2.66
N ARG A 608 -17.57 21.19 -2.86
CA ARG A 608 -16.93 21.77 -4.04
C ARG A 608 -15.86 20.86 -4.61
N VAL A 609 -15.83 20.76 -5.93
CA VAL A 609 -14.70 20.19 -6.69
C VAL A 609 -14.21 21.25 -7.65
N ILE A 610 -12.93 21.60 -7.56
CA ILE A 610 -12.29 22.59 -8.42
C ILE A 610 -11.23 21.89 -9.26
N ASN A 611 -11.44 21.87 -10.57
CA ASN A 611 -10.45 21.34 -11.50
C ASN A 611 -9.43 22.42 -11.87
N VAL A 612 -8.15 22.15 -11.61
CA VAL A 612 -7.02 22.98 -12.05
C VAL A 612 -6.12 22.10 -12.92
N ASN A 613 -6.35 22.13 -14.24
CA ASN A 613 -5.61 21.38 -15.26
C ASN A 613 -5.56 19.84 -15.12
N SER A 614 -6.36 19.21 -14.26
CA SER A 614 -6.45 17.74 -14.24
C SER A 614 -7.24 17.26 -15.45
N ARG A 615 -6.60 16.46 -16.32
CA ARG A 615 -7.26 15.89 -17.51
C ARG A 615 -8.28 14.85 -17.08
N LEU A 616 -7.91 13.99 -16.13
CA LEU A 616 -8.83 12.97 -15.61
C LEU A 616 -10.10 13.60 -15.01
N CYS A 617 -9.97 14.72 -14.29
CA CYS A 617 -11.12 15.43 -13.75
C CYS A 617 -11.96 16.07 -14.86
N TRP A 618 -11.34 16.59 -15.92
CA TRP A 618 -12.06 17.10 -17.09
C TRP A 618 -12.86 16.01 -17.80
N ASP A 619 -12.23 14.89 -18.12
CA ASP A 619 -12.89 13.74 -18.75
C ASP A 619 -14.05 13.21 -17.88
N THR A 620 -13.88 13.25 -16.55
CA THR A 620 -14.91 12.88 -15.58
C THR A 620 -16.07 13.89 -15.57
N PHE A 621 -15.79 15.20 -15.67
CA PHE A 621 -16.83 16.23 -15.78
C PHE A 621 -17.63 16.12 -17.08
N VAL A 622 -16.97 15.85 -18.21
CA VAL A 622 -17.65 15.62 -19.49
C VAL A 622 -18.65 14.48 -19.38
N ARG A 623 -18.24 13.35 -18.79
CA ARG A 623 -19.08 12.15 -18.74
C ARG A 623 -20.12 12.15 -17.62
N PHE A 624 -19.73 12.59 -16.42
CA PHE A 624 -20.51 12.43 -15.20
C PHE A 624 -20.97 13.77 -14.58
N GLY A 625 -20.56 14.90 -15.14
CA GLY A 625 -20.81 16.23 -14.56
C GLY A 625 -22.29 16.55 -14.35
N ALA A 626 -23.17 16.14 -15.28
CA ALA A 626 -24.63 16.30 -15.13
C ALA A 626 -25.23 15.51 -13.96
N ARG A 627 -24.56 14.45 -13.51
CA ARG A 627 -24.96 13.69 -12.33
C ARG A 627 -24.33 14.27 -11.07
N LEU A 628 -23.03 14.56 -11.11
CA LEU A 628 -22.27 15.14 -10.01
C LEU A 628 -22.83 16.49 -9.55
N ASN A 629 -23.22 17.35 -10.50
CA ASN A 629 -23.69 18.71 -10.19
C ASN A 629 -25.04 18.78 -9.45
N ASN A 630 -25.72 17.64 -9.23
CA ASN A 630 -26.91 17.58 -8.37
C ASN A 630 -26.58 17.67 -6.87
N ALA A 631 -25.34 17.33 -6.50
CA ALA A 631 -24.91 17.28 -5.09
C ALA A 631 -23.60 18.05 -4.83
N ILE A 632 -22.81 18.31 -5.87
CA ILE A 632 -21.47 18.87 -5.76
C ILE A 632 -21.38 20.11 -6.67
N ASN A 633 -20.91 21.22 -6.13
CA ASN A 633 -20.63 22.40 -6.95
C ASN A 633 -19.31 22.22 -7.71
N LEU A 634 -19.40 22.13 -9.04
CA LEU A 634 -18.26 21.90 -9.92
C LEU A 634 -17.68 23.22 -10.41
N TYR A 635 -16.37 23.37 -10.30
CA TYR A 635 -15.62 24.55 -10.75
C TYR A 635 -14.45 24.14 -11.62
N SER A 636 -13.99 25.06 -12.46
CA SER A 636 -12.76 24.92 -13.22
C SER A 636 -11.94 26.20 -13.17
N TYR A 637 -10.63 26.08 -13.43
CA TYR A 637 -9.73 27.21 -13.59
C TYR A 637 -9.04 27.11 -14.95
N LEU A 638 -9.18 28.16 -15.78
CA LEU A 638 -8.56 28.29 -17.09
C LEU A 638 -7.56 29.46 -17.10
N PHE A 639 -6.44 29.30 -17.80
CA PHE A 639 -5.32 30.25 -17.76
C PHE A 639 -5.07 30.93 -19.11
N CYS A 640 -4.82 30.16 -20.17
CA CYS A 640 -4.59 30.72 -21.50
C CYS A 640 -4.94 29.73 -22.60
N TRP A 641 -5.02 30.25 -23.83
CA TRP A 641 -4.99 29.42 -25.02
C TRP A 641 -3.58 28.92 -25.25
N ASP A 642 -3.43 27.61 -25.46
CA ASP A 642 -2.19 27.07 -25.99
C ASP A 642 -2.24 27.09 -27.53
N ARG A 643 -1.10 26.90 -28.19
CA ARG A 643 -0.99 27.01 -29.64
C ARG A 643 -0.20 25.88 -30.26
N THR A 644 -0.75 25.29 -31.32
CA THR A 644 0.01 24.37 -32.17
C THR A 644 1.17 25.09 -32.87
N PRO A 645 2.15 24.37 -33.44
CA PRO A 645 3.20 24.99 -34.27
C PRO A 645 2.67 25.79 -35.47
N THR A 646 1.44 25.50 -35.93
CA THR A 646 0.76 26.24 -37.01
C THR A 646 -0.07 27.43 -36.50
N GLY A 647 -0.06 27.70 -35.18
CA GLY A 647 -0.75 28.82 -34.55
C GLY A 647 -2.23 28.58 -34.21
N ALA A 648 -2.75 27.36 -34.34
CA ALA A 648 -4.13 27.06 -33.99
C ALA A 648 -4.32 27.05 -32.47
N LEU A 649 -5.44 27.60 -31.98
CA LEU A 649 -5.80 27.61 -30.56
C LEU A 649 -6.12 26.18 -30.08
N VAL A 650 -5.46 25.76 -29.00
CA VAL A 650 -5.60 24.44 -28.38
C VAL A 650 -5.58 24.54 -26.84
N GLY A 651 -5.72 23.41 -26.16
CA GLY A 651 -5.71 23.31 -24.69
C GLY A 651 -7.10 23.29 -24.08
N TYR A 652 -7.16 23.35 -22.74
CA TYR A 652 -8.41 23.18 -21.99
C TYR A 652 -9.55 24.14 -22.37
N PRO A 653 -9.31 25.42 -22.71
CA PRO A 653 -10.37 26.32 -23.19
C PRO A 653 -11.05 25.84 -24.48
N SER A 654 -10.32 25.17 -25.38
CA SER A 654 -10.91 24.60 -26.60
C SER A 654 -11.51 23.22 -26.41
N GLU A 655 -10.83 22.38 -25.62
CA GLU A 655 -11.11 20.95 -25.57
C GLU A 655 -12.27 20.61 -24.62
N TYR A 656 -12.40 21.33 -23.50
CA TYR A 656 -13.29 20.92 -22.43
C TYR A 656 -14.32 21.98 -22.03
N PHE A 657 -13.98 23.26 -22.13
CA PHE A 657 -14.90 24.33 -21.76
C PHE A 657 -16.25 24.27 -22.50
N PRO A 658 -16.32 24.05 -23.83
CA PRO A 658 -17.61 24.03 -24.54
C PRO A 658 -18.56 22.92 -24.04
N GLU A 659 -18.02 21.76 -23.69
CA GLU A 659 -18.80 20.60 -23.26
C GLU A 659 -19.21 20.68 -21.78
N THR A 660 -18.48 21.43 -20.96
CA THR A 660 -18.65 21.41 -19.50
C THR A 660 -19.20 22.71 -18.92
N ALA A 661 -19.05 23.86 -19.57
CA ALA A 661 -19.34 25.18 -18.99
C ALA A 661 -20.77 25.32 -18.42
N HIS A 662 -21.75 24.68 -19.05
CA HIS A 662 -23.14 24.70 -18.59
C HIS A 662 -23.36 23.92 -17.27
N LEU A 663 -22.51 22.94 -16.98
CA LEU A 663 -22.55 22.10 -15.78
C LEU A 663 -21.89 22.76 -14.57
N LEU A 664 -20.98 23.71 -14.81
CA LEU A 664 -20.16 24.34 -13.76
C LEU A 664 -20.94 25.42 -13.00
N ALA A 665 -20.62 25.54 -11.72
CA ALA A 665 -21.07 26.62 -10.85
C ALA A 665 -20.35 27.94 -11.22
N ALA A 666 -19.04 27.87 -11.44
CA ALA A 666 -18.25 28.94 -12.07
C ALA A 666 -17.02 28.40 -12.80
N THR A 667 -16.57 29.12 -13.83
CA THR A 667 -15.27 28.93 -14.49
C THR A 667 -14.40 30.12 -14.15
N PHE A 668 -13.28 29.89 -13.47
CA PHE A 668 -12.30 30.91 -13.15
C PHE A 668 -11.38 31.14 -14.35
N THR A 669 -11.03 32.40 -14.56
CA THR A 669 -10.01 32.85 -15.52
C THR A 669 -9.02 33.72 -14.77
N ASP A 670 -7.73 33.65 -15.08
CA ASP A 670 -6.73 34.53 -14.48
C ASP A 670 -6.78 35.97 -15.06
N THR A 671 -7.54 36.17 -16.13
CA THR A 671 -7.57 37.39 -16.95
C THR A 671 -8.99 37.75 -17.39
N VAL A 672 -9.25 39.04 -17.56
CA VAL A 672 -10.46 39.53 -18.24
C VAL A 672 -10.42 39.17 -19.73
N TYR A 673 -9.23 39.20 -20.33
CA TYR A 673 -9.00 38.83 -21.72
C TYR A 673 -9.55 37.44 -22.05
N LEU A 674 -9.19 36.40 -21.29
CA LEU A 674 -9.66 35.05 -21.57
C LEU A 674 -11.18 34.92 -21.41
N ARG A 675 -11.78 35.59 -20.42
CA ARG A 675 -13.24 35.62 -20.26
C ARG A 675 -13.92 36.17 -21.52
N GLU A 676 -13.49 37.32 -22.02
CA GLU A 676 -14.11 37.91 -23.21
C GLU A 676 -13.86 37.04 -24.46
N GLN A 677 -12.66 36.47 -24.61
CA GLN A 677 -12.38 35.53 -25.71
C GLN A 677 -13.31 34.31 -25.69
N LEU A 678 -13.52 33.68 -24.52
CA LEU A 678 -14.45 32.56 -24.37
C LEU A 678 -15.88 32.97 -24.73
N ARG A 679 -16.31 34.17 -24.30
CA ARG A 679 -17.63 34.71 -24.60
C ARG A 679 -17.84 34.96 -26.09
N GLU A 680 -16.87 35.56 -26.76
CA GLU A 680 -16.92 35.90 -28.17
C GLU A 680 -16.83 34.66 -29.07
N ILE A 681 -15.83 33.80 -28.84
CA ILE A 681 -15.56 32.62 -29.67
C ILE A 681 -16.73 31.62 -29.61
N TYR A 682 -17.29 31.39 -28.41
CA TYR A 682 -18.38 30.42 -28.22
C TYR A 682 -19.77 31.04 -28.22
N ASN A 683 -19.90 32.36 -28.42
CA ASN A 683 -21.16 33.10 -28.37
C ASN A 683 -22.01 32.71 -27.14
N LEU A 684 -21.41 32.83 -25.95
CA LEU A 684 -21.95 32.26 -24.73
C LEU A 684 -23.31 32.88 -24.34
N PRO A 685 -24.32 32.06 -23.99
CA PRO A 685 -25.55 32.56 -23.38
C PRO A 685 -25.26 33.27 -22.04
N ASP A 686 -26.05 34.29 -21.68
CA ASP A 686 -25.87 35.06 -20.43
C ASP A 686 -25.84 34.19 -19.17
N THR A 687 -26.57 33.06 -19.18
CA THR A 687 -26.62 32.08 -18.09
C THR A 687 -25.28 31.36 -17.85
N VAL A 688 -24.45 31.25 -18.89
CA VAL A 688 -23.10 30.68 -18.82
C VAL A 688 -22.06 31.79 -18.70
N ALA A 689 -22.19 32.87 -19.48
CA ALA A 689 -21.26 33.99 -19.46
C ALA A 689 -21.14 34.64 -18.06
N SER A 690 -22.25 34.76 -17.32
CA SER A 690 -22.24 35.26 -15.93
C SER A 690 -21.51 34.37 -14.93
N LYS A 691 -21.20 33.12 -15.29
CA LYS A 691 -20.43 32.16 -14.48
C LYS A 691 -18.94 32.13 -14.84
N VAL A 692 -18.51 32.82 -15.90
CA VAL A 692 -17.08 32.94 -16.25
C VAL A 692 -16.54 34.17 -15.53
N VAL A 693 -15.73 33.95 -14.51
CA VAL A 693 -15.31 34.99 -13.55
C VAL A 693 -13.80 35.16 -13.58
N PRO A 694 -13.27 36.38 -13.81
CA PRO A 694 -11.86 36.67 -13.62
C PRO A 694 -11.53 36.62 -12.12
N LEU A 695 -10.53 35.83 -11.76
CA LEU A 695 -10.07 35.61 -10.39
C LEU A 695 -8.56 35.82 -10.36
N PHE A 696 -8.14 37.06 -10.10
CA PHE A 696 -6.76 37.52 -10.31
C PHE A 696 -5.78 36.92 -9.30
N SER A 697 -4.87 36.06 -9.74
CA SER A 697 -3.90 35.38 -8.88
C SER A 697 -3.07 36.36 -8.03
N PRO A 698 -2.84 36.07 -6.73
CA PRO A 698 -2.10 36.96 -5.86
C PRO A 698 -0.58 36.82 -6.00
N SER A 699 0.18 37.85 -5.63
CA SER A 699 1.63 37.75 -5.42
C SER A 699 1.96 37.07 -4.08
N ARG A 700 3.13 36.44 -4.00
CA ARG A 700 3.73 35.95 -2.74
C ARG A 700 4.76 36.91 -2.16
N GLY A 701 5.30 37.82 -2.99
CA GLY A 701 6.29 38.79 -2.56
C GLY A 701 5.79 39.76 -1.50
N ILE A 702 6.76 40.36 -0.79
CA ILE A 702 6.51 41.48 0.12
C ILE A 702 6.73 42.77 -0.69
N ARG A 703 5.82 43.73 -0.53
CA ARG A 703 5.94 45.06 -1.13
C ARG A 703 7.12 45.82 -0.50
N PRO A 704 8.18 46.18 -1.24
CA PRO A 704 9.25 47.02 -0.71
C PRO A 704 8.84 48.50 -0.65
N ASP A 705 9.36 49.24 0.33
CA ASP A 705 9.15 50.69 0.47
C ASP A 705 9.80 51.49 -0.68
N VAL A 706 10.96 51.01 -1.15
CA VAL A 706 11.70 51.60 -2.26
C VAL A 706 11.67 50.63 -3.44
N VAL A 707 11.15 51.10 -4.57
CA VAL A 707 11.05 50.30 -5.80
C VAL A 707 12.43 49.95 -6.38
N ALA A 708 12.56 48.76 -6.97
CA ALA A 708 13.81 48.28 -7.55
C ALA A 708 14.39 49.24 -8.60
N ALA A 709 13.53 49.89 -9.40
CA ALA A 709 13.95 50.88 -10.40
C ALA A 709 14.70 52.08 -9.79
N GLU A 710 14.32 52.52 -8.59
CA GLU A 710 14.97 53.64 -7.89
C GLU A 710 16.35 53.24 -7.38
N GLN A 711 16.48 52.00 -6.87
CA GLN A 711 17.78 51.46 -6.46
C GLN A 711 18.72 51.23 -7.65
N SER A 712 18.21 50.71 -8.77
CA SER A 712 19.01 50.51 -9.98
C SER A 712 19.53 51.83 -10.53
N ALA A 713 18.70 52.88 -10.54
CA ALA A 713 19.13 54.20 -11.02
C ALA A 713 20.32 54.77 -10.21
N LEU A 714 20.42 54.44 -8.91
CA LEU A 714 21.57 54.81 -8.07
C LEU A 714 22.81 53.98 -8.41
N ARG A 715 22.65 52.66 -8.58
CA ARG A 715 23.76 51.72 -8.88
C ARG A 715 24.32 51.86 -10.30
N HIS A 716 23.46 52.18 -11.26
CA HIS A 716 23.84 52.38 -12.67
C HIS A 716 24.94 53.43 -12.83
N ARG A 717 25.02 54.44 -11.94
CA ARG A 717 26.06 55.48 -11.97
C ARG A 717 27.50 54.94 -11.91
N GLY A 718 27.68 53.69 -11.48
CA GLY A 718 28.98 53.01 -11.44
C GLY A 718 29.22 52.00 -12.59
N ARG A 719 28.32 51.88 -13.57
CA ARG A 719 28.41 50.90 -14.66
C ARG A 719 28.55 51.59 -16.03
N GLU A 720 29.36 51.01 -16.93
CA GLU A 720 29.48 51.50 -18.32
C GLU A 720 28.27 51.13 -19.18
N ARG A 721 27.65 49.98 -18.93
CA ARG A 721 26.51 49.44 -19.70
C ARG A 721 25.28 49.26 -18.84
N ALA A 722 24.12 49.53 -19.44
CA ALA A 722 22.84 49.19 -18.84
C ALA A 722 22.66 47.67 -18.78
N ARG A 723 21.87 47.20 -17.81
CA ARG A 723 21.56 45.77 -17.65
C ARG A 723 20.08 45.50 -17.85
N VAL A 724 19.78 44.60 -18.77
CA VAL A 724 18.43 44.10 -19.05
C VAL A 724 18.34 42.66 -18.58
N LEU A 725 17.38 42.37 -17.70
CA LEU A 725 17.14 41.01 -17.24
C LEU A 725 16.03 40.33 -18.05
N TRP A 726 16.16 39.02 -18.20
CA TRP A 726 15.10 38.16 -18.73
C TRP A 726 15.10 36.84 -17.96
N ALA A 727 13.92 36.28 -17.67
CA ALA A 727 13.87 34.95 -17.11
C ALA A 727 12.61 34.19 -17.52
N GLY A 728 12.77 32.90 -17.81
CA GLY A 728 11.68 32.05 -18.24
C GLY A 728 12.16 30.68 -18.69
N ARG A 729 11.21 29.82 -19.04
CA ARG A 729 11.52 28.56 -19.74
C ARG A 729 12.08 28.87 -21.11
N LEU A 730 13.01 28.07 -21.60
CA LEU A 730 13.55 28.22 -22.96
C LEU A 730 12.64 27.56 -24.03
N ASP A 731 11.36 27.40 -23.72
CA ASP A 731 10.36 26.83 -24.61
C ASP A 731 9.93 27.85 -25.68
N ARG A 732 9.40 27.40 -26.82
CA ARG A 732 9.03 28.24 -27.98
C ARG A 732 8.15 29.42 -27.59
N GLN A 733 7.22 29.19 -26.67
CA GLN A 733 6.31 30.19 -26.12
C GLN A 733 7.04 31.46 -25.63
N LYS A 734 8.20 31.33 -25.00
CA LYS A 734 8.90 32.44 -24.34
C LYS A 734 9.81 33.25 -25.26
N ARG A 735 9.99 32.77 -26.50
CA ARG A 735 10.75 33.42 -27.57
C ARG A 735 12.15 33.90 -27.17
N PHE A 736 12.94 32.99 -26.59
CA PHE A 736 14.33 33.32 -26.24
C PHE A 736 15.21 33.57 -27.47
N ASP A 737 14.83 33.04 -28.64
CA ASP A 737 15.38 33.41 -29.95
C ASP A 737 15.34 34.93 -30.16
N LEU A 738 14.20 35.56 -29.83
CA LEU A 738 14.02 37.00 -29.96
C LEU A 738 14.93 37.78 -29.01
N VAL A 739 15.19 37.26 -27.81
CA VAL A 739 16.13 37.86 -26.84
C VAL A 739 17.55 37.86 -27.42
N GLN A 740 17.97 36.78 -28.08
CA GLN A 740 19.27 36.71 -28.75
C GLN A 740 19.36 37.76 -29.87
N ASP A 741 18.32 37.88 -30.70
CA ASP A 741 18.28 38.86 -31.80
C ASP A 741 18.30 40.32 -31.31
N ILE A 742 17.55 40.62 -30.24
CA ILE A 742 17.56 41.94 -29.59
C ILE A 742 18.97 42.25 -29.05
N ALA A 743 19.60 41.28 -28.37
CA ALA A 743 20.93 41.46 -27.81
C ALA A 743 22.00 41.73 -28.89
N HIS A 744 21.90 41.09 -30.06
CA HIS A 744 22.78 41.37 -31.21
C HIS A 744 22.68 42.82 -31.69
N GLN A 745 21.48 43.42 -31.67
CA GLN A 745 21.27 44.80 -32.09
C GLN A 745 21.63 45.83 -31.01
N MET A 746 21.96 45.38 -29.81
CA MET A 746 22.24 46.25 -28.65
C MET A 746 23.57 45.88 -27.95
N PRO A 747 24.72 45.89 -28.66
CA PRO A 747 26.01 45.45 -28.11
C PRO A 747 26.55 46.31 -26.95
N ASP A 748 25.96 47.47 -26.71
CA ASP A 748 26.24 48.41 -25.61
C ASP A 748 25.36 48.19 -24.38
N VAL A 749 24.50 47.16 -24.38
CA VAL A 749 23.65 46.76 -23.26
C VAL A 749 23.94 45.32 -22.89
N ASP A 750 24.05 45.02 -21.60
CA ASP A 750 24.26 43.65 -21.11
C ASP A 750 22.91 42.99 -20.84
N PHE A 751 22.68 41.82 -21.44
CA PHE A 751 21.49 40.99 -21.23
C PHE A 751 21.85 39.85 -20.29
N ILE A 752 21.18 39.77 -19.15
CA ILE A 752 21.42 38.71 -18.15
C ILE A 752 20.14 37.89 -18.03
N CYS A 753 20.27 36.59 -18.31
CA CYS A 753 19.15 35.70 -18.55
C CYS A 753 19.18 34.49 -17.61
N TRP A 754 18.03 33.94 -17.25
CA TRP A 754 17.90 32.68 -16.50
C TRP A 754 16.86 31.76 -17.14
N GLY A 755 17.19 30.48 -17.32
CA GLY A 755 16.21 29.53 -17.85
C GLY A 755 16.78 28.17 -18.22
N LYS A 756 15.87 27.21 -18.44
CA LYS A 756 16.16 25.92 -19.10
C LYS A 756 14.98 25.50 -19.98
N SER A 757 15.22 24.65 -20.96
CA SER A 757 14.16 24.02 -21.76
C SER A 757 13.42 22.97 -20.93
N LEU A 758 12.10 22.87 -21.06
CA LEU A 758 11.28 21.92 -20.30
C LEU A 758 10.34 21.11 -21.19
N LEU A 759 9.67 21.77 -22.14
CA LEU A 759 8.71 21.13 -23.04
C LEU A 759 9.26 20.97 -24.46
N ASP A 760 10.04 21.95 -24.91
CA ASP A 760 10.62 21.96 -26.26
C ASP A 760 12.14 21.68 -26.21
N ALA A 761 12.75 21.45 -27.38
CA ALA A 761 14.20 21.24 -27.49
C ALA A 761 15.06 22.46 -27.06
N GLY A 762 14.45 23.65 -26.95
CA GLY A 762 15.13 24.90 -26.67
C GLY A 762 15.66 25.63 -27.91
N PRO A 763 16.13 26.88 -27.75
CA PRO A 763 16.75 27.68 -28.81
C PRO A 763 18.18 27.23 -29.08
N ASP A 764 18.71 27.58 -30.26
CA ASP A 764 20.12 27.39 -30.58
C ASP A 764 20.99 28.45 -29.87
N LEU A 765 21.75 28.00 -28.87
CA LEU A 765 22.61 28.88 -28.08
C LEU A 765 23.98 29.15 -28.73
N THR A 766 24.35 28.44 -29.81
CA THR A 766 25.68 28.57 -30.44
C THR A 766 25.94 29.95 -31.04
N HIS A 767 24.87 30.66 -31.40
CA HIS A 767 24.91 32.00 -31.96
C HIS A 767 24.63 33.10 -30.94
N SER A 768 24.69 32.85 -29.64
CA SER A 768 24.43 33.89 -28.64
C SER A 768 25.49 35.01 -28.66
N PRO A 769 25.10 36.29 -28.59
CA PRO A 769 26.04 37.39 -28.64
C PRO A 769 26.81 37.54 -27.31
N GLN A 770 28.00 38.15 -27.36
CA GLN A 770 28.91 38.25 -26.20
C GLN A 770 28.36 39.07 -25.03
N ASN A 771 27.39 39.96 -25.28
CA ASN A 771 26.70 40.76 -24.28
C ASN A 771 25.49 40.05 -23.66
N LEU A 772 25.25 38.77 -23.99
CA LEU A 772 24.19 37.95 -23.39
C LEU A 772 24.81 36.87 -22.49
N LEU A 773 24.41 36.85 -21.22
CA LEU A 773 24.82 35.87 -20.22
C LEU A 773 23.61 35.04 -19.79
N LEU A 774 23.60 33.75 -20.08
CA LEU A 774 22.57 32.81 -19.63
C LEU A 774 23.04 32.02 -18.41
N HIS A 775 22.31 32.16 -17.31
CA HIS A 775 22.45 31.38 -16.08
C HIS A 775 21.46 30.20 -16.05
N ASP A 776 21.74 29.25 -15.16
CA ASP A 776 20.80 28.16 -14.82
C ASP A 776 19.49 28.70 -14.23
N SER A 777 18.49 27.83 -14.12
CA SER A 777 17.19 28.17 -13.52
C SER A 777 17.32 28.60 -12.05
N PHE A 778 16.49 29.56 -11.63
CA PHE A 778 16.39 30.04 -10.25
C PHE A 778 15.22 29.36 -9.50
N ARG A 779 15.25 29.33 -8.16
CA ARG A 779 14.17 28.76 -7.32
C ARG A 779 13.28 29.84 -6.72
N THR A 780 13.85 30.98 -6.35
CA THR A 780 13.14 32.14 -5.80
C THR A 780 13.56 33.44 -6.50
N TYR A 781 12.67 34.44 -6.50
CA TYR A 781 12.95 35.73 -7.14
C TYR A 781 14.05 36.53 -6.45
N ASP A 782 14.38 36.21 -5.19
CA ASP A 782 15.47 36.83 -4.43
C ASP A 782 16.86 36.51 -5.01
N GLU A 783 16.96 35.43 -5.80
CA GLU A 783 18.19 35.08 -6.54
C GLU A 783 18.45 36.02 -7.72
N LEU A 784 17.42 36.74 -8.19
CA LEU A 784 17.54 37.65 -9.31
C LEU A 784 18.06 39.02 -8.83
N PRO A 785 19.03 39.64 -9.52
CA PRO A 785 19.61 40.92 -9.13
C PRO A 785 18.68 42.11 -9.48
N LEU A 786 17.43 42.09 -9.03
CA LEU A 786 16.38 43.05 -9.40
C LEU A 786 16.77 44.50 -9.08
N ASN A 787 17.44 44.72 -7.95
CA ASN A 787 17.90 46.04 -7.52
C ASN A 787 19.13 46.57 -8.29
N ASP A 788 19.78 45.74 -9.10
CA ASP A 788 20.91 46.11 -9.96
C ASP A 788 20.58 45.90 -11.46
N SER A 789 19.29 45.90 -11.78
CA SER A 789 18.73 45.76 -13.12
C SER A 789 18.06 47.04 -13.57
N ASP A 790 18.44 47.53 -14.74
CA ASP A 790 17.83 48.72 -15.32
C ASP A 790 16.45 48.43 -15.92
N LEU A 791 16.23 47.23 -16.43
CA LEU A 791 15.00 46.89 -17.12
C LEU A 791 14.76 45.39 -17.11
N TRP A 792 13.50 44.98 -17.05
CA TRP A 792 13.08 43.63 -17.36
C TRP A 792 12.54 43.54 -18.79
N LEU A 793 12.95 42.52 -19.52
CA LEU A 793 12.44 42.19 -20.85
C LEU A 793 11.54 40.95 -20.79
N PHE A 794 10.37 41.04 -21.41
CA PHE A 794 9.41 39.94 -21.49
C PHE A 794 8.93 39.75 -22.94
N THR A 795 9.20 38.58 -23.52
CA THR A 795 9.11 38.32 -24.97
C THR A 795 8.10 37.23 -25.35
N SER A 796 7.22 36.80 -24.43
CA SER A 796 6.32 35.68 -24.72
C SER A 796 5.41 35.93 -25.94
N GLU A 797 5.14 34.87 -26.70
CA GLU A 797 4.25 34.92 -27.87
C GLU A 797 2.77 34.72 -27.51
N TRP A 798 2.48 33.97 -26.44
CA TRP A 798 1.14 33.88 -25.85
C TRP A 798 1.22 33.67 -24.34
N GLU A 799 0.28 34.27 -23.59
CA GLU A 799 0.23 34.22 -22.13
C GLU A 799 -1.21 34.32 -21.60
N GLY A 800 -1.41 33.82 -20.37
CA GLY A 800 -2.54 34.20 -19.53
C GLY A 800 -2.19 35.48 -18.77
N MET A 801 -2.22 35.42 -17.44
CA MET A 801 -1.56 36.39 -16.58
C MET A 801 -0.23 35.82 -16.06
N PRO A 802 0.93 36.30 -16.52
CA PRO A 802 2.21 35.77 -16.07
C PRO A 802 2.45 36.08 -14.59
N THR A 803 2.55 35.05 -13.76
CA THR A 803 2.81 35.19 -12.31
C THR A 803 4.12 35.93 -12.02
N ILE A 804 5.15 35.75 -12.87
CA ILE A 804 6.41 36.48 -12.77
C ILE A 804 6.22 38.00 -12.94
N LEU A 805 5.35 38.46 -13.84
CA LEU A 805 5.12 39.90 -14.04
C LEU A 805 4.39 40.51 -12.84
N ILE A 806 3.52 39.76 -12.16
CA ILE A 806 2.88 40.20 -10.92
C ILE A 806 3.96 40.43 -9.83
N GLU A 807 4.87 39.47 -9.65
CA GLU A 807 5.93 39.54 -8.63
C GLU A 807 6.92 40.67 -8.91
N LEU A 808 7.36 40.79 -10.16
CA LEU A 808 8.21 41.89 -10.62
C LEU A 808 7.53 43.24 -10.48
N GLY A 809 6.23 43.30 -10.80
CA GLY A 809 5.42 44.49 -10.61
C GLY A 809 5.38 44.92 -9.15
N LEU A 810 5.21 43.98 -8.22
CA LEU A 810 5.25 44.26 -6.78
C LEU A 810 6.62 44.78 -6.32
N GLN A 811 7.72 44.29 -6.90
CA GLN A 811 9.07 44.81 -6.60
C GLN A 811 9.34 46.20 -7.23
N GLY A 812 8.47 46.65 -8.15
CA GLY A 812 8.63 47.93 -8.83
C GLY A 812 9.87 47.95 -9.74
N ILE A 813 10.05 46.90 -10.54
CA ILE A 813 11.01 46.92 -11.66
C ILE A 813 10.37 47.57 -12.89
N SER A 814 11.17 48.23 -13.73
CA SER A 814 10.70 48.74 -15.02
C SER A 814 10.64 47.61 -16.05
N ILE A 815 9.57 47.53 -16.85
CA ILE A 815 9.30 46.37 -17.73
C ILE A 815 9.01 46.83 -19.17
N VAL A 816 9.70 46.21 -20.13
CA VAL A 816 9.29 46.13 -21.53
C VAL A 816 8.69 44.74 -21.77
N ALA A 817 7.47 44.68 -22.29
CA ALA A 817 6.77 43.40 -22.45
C ALA A 817 5.98 43.31 -23.76
N SER A 818 5.97 42.12 -24.35
CA SER A 818 5.04 41.71 -25.43
C SER A 818 3.58 41.95 -25.04
N SER A 819 2.81 42.65 -25.88
CA SER A 819 1.38 42.91 -25.67
C SER A 819 0.51 41.73 -26.11
N VAL A 820 0.63 40.60 -25.41
CA VAL A 820 -0.11 39.36 -25.72
C VAL A 820 -0.99 38.92 -24.57
N GLY A 821 -2.13 38.30 -24.89
CA GLY A 821 -3.03 37.72 -23.88
C GLY A 821 -3.43 38.71 -22.79
N GLY A 822 -3.22 38.32 -21.53
CA GLY A 822 -3.52 39.15 -20.36
C GLY A 822 -2.44 40.17 -19.98
N VAL A 823 -1.26 40.17 -20.63
CA VAL A 823 -0.16 41.08 -20.27
C VAL A 823 -0.58 42.56 -20.25
N PRO A 824 -1.37 43.07 -21.23
CA PRO A 824 -1.83 44.46 -21.22
C PRO A 824 -2.70 44.85 -20.02
N GLU A 825 -3.30 43.88 -19.32
CA GLU A 825 -4.06 44.18 -18.10
C GLU A 825 -3.17 44.63 -16.95
N LEU A 826 -1.87 44.33 -16.99
CA LEU A 826 -0.88 44.72 -15.99
C LEU A 826 0.10 45.75 -16.55
N ILE A 827 0.61 45.52 -17.77
CA ILE A 827 1.63 46.34 -18.45
C ILE A 827 1.00 47.11 -19.61
N ASP A 828 0.74 48.39 -19.39
CA ASP A 828 0.28 49.33 -20.41
C ASP A 828 1.24 50.53 -20.50
N ASN A 829 0.88 51.55 -21.29
CA ASN A 829 1.69 52.76 -21.44
C ASN A 829 1.83 53.58 -20.14
N GLU A 830 1.03 53.31 -19.11
CA GLU A 830 1.13 53.98 -17.81
C GLU A 830 2.06 53.21 -16.86
N THR A 831 2.11 51.87 -16.94
CA THR A 831 2.86 51.03 -15.99
C THR A 831 4.15 50.43 -16.53
N GLY A 832 4.36 50.43 -17.85
CA GLY A 832 5.59 49.95 -18.48
C GLY A 832 5.69 50.34 -19.95
N TRP A 833 6.30 49.48 -20.76
CA TRP A 833 6.46 49.67 -22.21
C TRP A 833 5.92 48.45 -22.96
N PRO A 834 4.63 48.48 -23.37
CA PRO A 834 4.01 47.41 -24.14
C PRO A 834 4.54 47.39 -25.59
N VAL A 835 4.81 46.20 -26.13
CA VAL A 835 5.26 45.99 -27.52
C VAL A 835 4.15 45.26 -28.28
N GLU A 836 3.41 46.00 -29.11
CA GLU A 836 2.28 45.47 -29.90
C GLU A 836 2.74 44.57 -31.05
N ASP A 837 3.74 44.99 -31.83
CA ASP A 837 4.39 44.14 -32.84
C ASP A 837 5.43 43.23 -32.16
N PHE A 838 4.93 42.31 -31.34
CA PHE A 838 5.74 41.41 -30.51
C PHE A 838 6.59 40.41 -31.33
N SER A 839 6.43 40.37 -32.66
CA SER A 839 7.24 39.57 -33.57
C SER A 839 8.48 40.30 -34.08
N ASN A 840 8.50 41.62 -33.95
CA ASN A 840 9.48 42.50 -34.56
C ASN A 840 10.57 42.91 -33.57
N VAL A 841 11.80 42.46 -33.83
CA VAL A 841 12.99 42.76 -33.01
C VAL A 841 13.18 44.27 -32.81
N GLN A 842 12.99 45.07 -33.87
CA GLN A 842 13.21 46.51 -33.81
C GLN A 842 12.24 47.20 -32.84
N ALA A 843 11.00 46.72 -32.75
CA ALA A 843 10.01 47.27 -31.83
C ALA A 843 10.44 47.12 -30.36
N TYR A 844 11.07 46.00 -30.00
CA TYR A 844 11.66 45.82 -28.67
C TYR A 844 12.90 46.69 -28.46
N VAL A 845 13.79 46.77 -29.46
CA VAL A 845 14.98 47.62 -29.39
C VAL A 845 14.56 49.08 -29.14
N ASP A 846 13.60 49.59 -29.88
CA ASP A 846 13.10 50.96 -29.73
C ASP A 846 12.50 51.20 -28.33
N ALA A 847 11.67 50.27 -27.84
CA ALA A 847 11.09 50.35 -26.50
C ALA A 847 12.15 50.30 -25.38
N ILE A 848 13.14 49.42 -25.50
CA ILE A 848 14.25 49.32 -24.54
C ILE A 848 15.07 50.62 -24.55
N ARG A 849 15.39 51.17 -25.74
CA ARG A 849 16.14 52.43 -25.87
C ARG A 849 15.39 53.60 -25.26
N GLU A 850 14.09 53.70 -25.50
CA GLU A 850 13.23 54.72 -24.89
C GLU A 850 13.26 54.62 -23.36
N ALA A 851 13.04 53.41 -22.83
CA ALA A 851 13.03 53.18 -21.38
C ALA A 851 14.38 53.50 -20.73
N LEU A 852 15.49 53.04 -21.32
CA LEU A 852 16.83 53.31 -20.80
C LEU A 852 17.20 54.80 -20.88
N GLY A 853 16.76 55.50 -21.92
CA GLY A 853 16.99 56.94 -22.13
C GLY A 853 16.27 57.85 -21.13
N ASN A 854 15.27 57.35 -20.39
CA ASN A 854 14.49 58.14 -19.43
C ASN A 854 14.38 57.48 -18.04
N PRO A 855 15.42 57.56 -17.19
CA PRO A 855 15.43 56.94 -15.87
C PRO A 855 14.33 57.43 -14.93
N ALA A 856 13.93 58.71 -15.04
CA ALA A 856 12.87 59.27 -14.20
C ALA A 856 11.50 58.64 -14.52
N GLU A 857 11.20 58.48 -15.81
CA GLU A 857 9.96 57.84 -16.26
C GLU A 857 9.93 56.35 -15.88
N ARG A 858 11.06 55.64 -15.98
CA ARG A 858 11.22 54.25 -15.47
C ARG A 858 10.77 54.09 -14.03
N ILE A 859 11.22 54.97 -13.15
CA ILE A 859 10.85 54.94 -11.73
C ILE A 859 9.36 55.22 -11.54
N GLN A 860 8.80 56.20 -12.27
CA GLN A 860 7.39 56.56 -12.15
C GLN A 860 6.44 55.46 -12.65
N ARG A 861 6.72 54.86 -13.80
CA ARG A 861 5.97 53.70 -14.33
C ARG A 861 6.04 52.51 -13.39
N ALA A 862 7.23 52.21 -12.86
CA ALA A 862 7.42 51.14 -11.89
C ALA A 862 6.64 51.33 -10.57
N LYS A 863 6.53 52.58 -10.07
CA LYS A 863 5.69 52.89 -8.89
C LYS A 863 4.21 52.63 -9.17
N ARG A 864 3.70 53.08 -10.32
CA ARG A 864 2.31 52.80 -10.74
C ARG A 864 2.05 51.31 -10.92
N LEU A 865 3.01 50.57 -11.47
CA LEU A 865 2.94 49.12 -11.59
C LEU A 865 2.87 48.43 -10.22
N GLN A 866 3.71 48.84 -9.27
CA GLN A 866 3.67 48.32 -7.89
C GLN A 866 2.31 48.57 -7.23
N ASP A 867 1.75 49.78 -7.38
CA ASP A 867 0.42 50.08 -6.84
C ASP A 867 -0.66 49.18 -7.47
N ARG A 868 -0.67 49.04 -8.80
CA ARG A 868 -1.60 48.16 -9.51
C ARG A 868 -1.49 46.70 -9.07
N ALA A 869 -0.27 46.17 -8.99
CA ALA A 869 0.00 44.81 -8.54
C ALA A 869 -0.48 44.60 -7.09
N SER A 870 -0.10 45.50 -6.18
CA SER A 870 -0.45 45.40 -4.76
C SER A 870 -1.96 45.50 -4.48
N ASN A 871 -2.70 46.31 -5.26
CA ASN A 871 -4.14 46.48 -5.07
C ASN A 871 -4.95 45.32 -5.66
N ARG A 872 -4.66 44.90 -6.90
CA ARG A 872 -5.45 43.88 -7.60
C ARG A 872 -5.02 42.45 -7.27
N HIS A 873 -3.71 42.22 -7.18
CA HIS A 873 -3.08 40.91 -7.01
C HIS A 873 -2.59 40.67 -5.57
N SER A 874 -3.34 41.13 -4.57
CA SER A 874 -3.10 40.77 -3.17
C SER A 874 -3.92 39.56 -2.75
N MET A 875 -3.42 38.81 -1.75
CA MET A 875 -4.18 37.70 -1.17
C MET A 875 -5.51 38.16 -0.56
N ASP A 876 -5.59 39.37 0.00
CA ASP A 876 -6.83 39.91 0.57
C ASP A 876 -7.87 40.22 -0.52
N SER A 877 -7.44 40.79 -1.65
CA SER A 877 -8.30 40.98 -2.83
C SER A 877 -8.80 39.63 -3.36
N TYR A 878 -7.91 38.63 -3.44
CA TYR A 878 -8.24 37.28 -3.91
C TYR A 878 -9.25 36.58 -3.00
N VAL A 879 -9.06 36.63 -1.69
CA VAL A 879 -9.99 36.12 -0.67
C VAL A 879 -11.35 36.80 -0.78
N THR A 880 -11.39 38.12 -0.96
CA THR A 880 -12.62 38.89 -1.10
C THR A 880 -13.41 38.46 -2.33
N GLN A 881 -12.76 38.38 -3.50
CA GLN A 881 -13.39 37.91 -4.73
C GLN A 881 -13.94 36.48 -4.60
N LEU A 882 -13.16 35.58 -4.04
CA LEU A 882 -13.55 34.18 -3.88
C LEU A 882 -14.72 34.02 -2.90
N LYS A 883 -14.71 34.79 -1.80
CA LYS A 883 -15.81 34.83 -0.84
C LYS A 883 -17.11 35.29 -1.50
N ASP A 884 -17.08 36.35 -2.29
CA ASP A 884 -18.27 36.85 -2.99
C ASP A 884 -18.85 35.80 -3.95
N ILE A 885 -18.01 35.00 -4.58
CA ILE A 885 -18.43 33.89 -5.46
C ILE A 885 -19.11 32.79 -4.64
N PHE A 886 -18.52 32.38 -3.52
CA PHE A 886 -19.08 31.32 -2.66
C PHE A 886 -20.32 31.76 -1.88
N ASP A 887 -20.47 33.05 -1.55
CA ASP A 887 -21.68 33.54 -0.89
C ASP A 887 -22.88 33.54 -1.86
N ARG A 888 -22.64 33.78 -3.16
CA ARG A 888 -23.68 33.63 -4.21
C ARG A 888 -24.12 32.19 -4.43
N GLU A 889 -23.26 31.22 -4.12
CA GLU A 889 -23.58 29.79 -4.15
C GLU A 889 -24.58 29.43 -3.05
N ARG A 890 -24.40 29.93 -1.82
CA ARG A 890 -25.27 29.62 -0.66
C ARG A 890 -26.70 30.15 -0.77
N LEU A 891 -26.93 31.15 -1.63
CA LEU A 891 -28.22 31.78 -1.85
C LEU A 891 -29.07 31.06 -2.91
N LYS A 892 -28.50 30.08 -3.61
CA LYS A 892 -29.17 29.20 -4.59
C LYS A 892 -29.45 27.85 -3.96
#